data_AF-A0A1M7FG68-F1
#
_entry.id   AF-A0A1M7FG68-F1
#
_cell.length_a   1.000
_cell.length_b   1.000
_cell.length_c   1.000
_cell.angle_alpha   90.00
_cell.angle_beta   90.00
_cell.angle_gamma   90.00
#
_symmetry.space_group_name_H-M   'P 1'
#
loop_
_entity.id
_entity.type
_entity.pdbx_description
1 polymer ?
#
loop_
_entity_poly.entity_id
_entity_poly.type
_entity_poly.pdbx_seq_one_letter_code
_entity_poly.pdbx_strand_id
1 'polypeptide(L)'
;MTVITQSHFGGNIVLTRDSATPGEAYQEMLKEIDFSSFRYPGGSVTEHQTWENGGLERLFGPSMEPGSDGYVMTIREALQLSIDHGASLTIVVPTFQFWDAGSKTFDDAGFDRYLDELEQALVEYPEAQIEGFEIGNEYWSTIDATDYGMIASHEIIGLHDLNLSLADQLGSDWEPAGIGIQAGASWRASALDESNQIAQAISAEARPYVTTIYQHAYPNALDGVAGKVTRILKTMEVFKNVEGFGDLKLSLSEFNMSKDGPMGTDQAGHWIETFGQFVEAGIDEIYIWGTQYGWQSNKLYDSLLNGRESNGGDIKVIATPMGQIYDLAESHLIGKAVIDDDTAAVGLGIPDQVNVTGFQGDGQRIVFLHNRNEGKASIDLSGLGDSGHVSVHHLTPADSPYTAQDESDRYPKPGLTVDTRGDMKVRTEEAIGDDLVLAPGDVIMITISDPGRDLVLEGAHNVTNPRTGMVNDHIIGGTGNDILRGHVGNDTLDGGAGNDVIIGGRGDDVLLGGKGNDVLIADQGSDVVDGGEGDDLVLVLGDDDSQITAINAGLGNDIILTKGAQNIEITGFDSGDAIGLGGVFQDVQGLGRALSMNAGDLILTLPGGQEIRFVGGAGLLEQMSELVIDFRDGEQVDALLQSVFSGLSHEQIAEVYKAAPDFGEIVSGVEGWNTAADAIDRVESGHPEQPKEPLPSYRPPAPEDTQPEPGYPGSGAEELGSVPQIPGTDQPPSYADDTDYLPDIYDSGDYLPDPPAEEPRDYDSASGGGCFVATAAYGDRLHPDVVALRYFRDHHLIRTAAGRSFVRFYWIVGPRLAAVTKPHQLHAISARMLLTRLVRILRALGKTGSPPARRRR
;
A
#
# COMPACT_ATOMS: atom_id res chain seq x y z
N MET A 1 12.43 -13.39 19.44
CA MET A 1 12.49 -12.48 18.28
C MET A 1 11.09 -11.97 18.07
N THR A 2 10.91 -10.67 17.80
CA THR A 2 9.61 -10.11 17.44
C THR A 2 9.18 -10.71 16.11
N VAL A 3 7.96 -11.23 16.06
CA VAL A 3 7.36 -11.77 14.83
C VAL A 3 6.56 -10.65 14.21
N ILE A 4 6.70 -10.48 12.89
CA ILE A 4 5.94 -9.53 12.11
C ILE A 4 4.50 -10.02 12.02
N THR A 5 3.57 -9.12 12.26
CA THR A 5 2.12 -9.37 12.25
C THR A 5 1.46 -8.41 11.29
N GLN A 6 0.19 -8.69 10.96
CA GLN A 6 -0.71 -7.79 10.24
C GLN A 6 -0.72 -6.35 10.78
N SER A 7 -0.62 -6.17 12.11
CA SER A 7 -0.59 -4.84 12.73
C SER A 7 0.62 -3.97 12.35
N HIS A 8 1.65 -4.55 11.75
CA HIS A 8 2.81 -3.80 11.22
C HIS A 8 2.55 -3.21 9.83
N PHE A 9 1.43 -3.56 9.19
CA PHE A 9 1.04 -3.11 7.85
C PHE A 9 -0.27 -2.31 7.89
N GLY A 10 -0.26 -1.22 8.67
CA GLY A 10 -1.39 -0.30 8.76
C GLY A 10 -1.32 0.84 7.73
N GLY A 11 -2.49 1.31 7.30
CA GLY A 11 -2.67 2.49 6.45
C GLY A 11 -3.33 3.64 7.19
N ASN A 12 -2.84 4.87 6.98
CA ASN A 12 -3.46 6.07 7.57
C ASN A 12 -4.40 6.76 6.57
N ILE A 13 -5.66 6.96 6.97
CA ILE A 13 -6.71 7.56 6.13
C ILE A 13 -6.99 8.98 6.61
N VAL A 14 -6.66 9.97 5.78
CA VAL A 14 -6.93 11.40 6.03
C VAL A 14 -8.35 11.77 5.60
N LEU A 15 -8.91 12.86 6.13
CA LEU A 15 -10.24 13.43 5.81
C LEU A 15 -10.42 13.96 4.36
N THR A 16 -9.86 13.31 3.34
CA THR A 16 -9.74 13.91 2.00
C THR A 16 -10.61 13.27 0.92
N ARG A 17 -11.19 14.21 0.18
CA ARG A 17 -11.86 14.26 -1.12
C ARG A 17 -11.45 13.27 -2.24
N ASP A 18 -10.37 12.51 -2.08
CA ASP A 18 -9.75 11.70 -3.14
C ASP A 18 -10.11 10.19 -3.04
N SER A 19 -10.74 9.78 -1.94
CA SER A 19 -10.97 8.35 -1.65
C SER A 19 -12.30 7.75 -2.15
N ALA A 20 -13.23 8.58 -2.62
CA ALA A 20 -14.62 8.12 -2.79
C ALA A 20 -15.36 8.60 -4.06
N THR A 21 -14.76 9.41 -4.95
CA THR A 21 -15.44 9.69 -6.24
C THR A 21 -15.53 8.42 -7.10
N PRO A 22 -16.47 8.34 -8.07
CA PRO A 22 -16.42 7.42 -9.22
C PRO A 22 -15.25 7.76 -10.17
N GLY A 23 -14.07 7.63 -9.59
CA GLY A 23 -12.74 8.02 -10.04
C GLY A 23 -11.71 7.46 -9.08
N GLU A 24 -11.95 6.22 -8.62
CA GLU A 24 -11.01 5.11 -8.71
C GLU A 24 -9.73 5.21 -7.84
N ALA A 25 -8.95 6.28 -7.76
CA ALA A 25 -7.59 6.22 -7.20
C ALA A 25 -7.37 5.49 -5.85
N TYR A 26 -8.05 5.83 -4.75
CA TYR A 26 -7.87 5.12 -3.46
C TYR A 26 -8.45 3.72 -3.49
N GLN A 27 -9.61 3.54 -4.12
CA GLN A 27 -10.25 2.23 -4.28
C GLN A 27 -9.42 1.31 -5.17
N GLU A 28 -8.86 1.82 -6.27
CA GLU A 28 -7.90 1.09 -7.12
C GLU A 28 -6.62 0.82 -6.36
N MET A 29 -6.11 1.75 -5.56
CA MET A 29 -4.96 1.45 -4.70
C MET A 29 -5.28 0.35 -3.69
N LEU A 30 -6.49 0.32 -3.10
CA LEU A 30 -6.94 -0.74 -2.21
C LEU A 30 -7.20 -2.08 -2.92
N LYS A 31 -7.29 -2.11 -4.25
CA LYS A 31 -7.26 -3.37 -5.01
C LYS A 31 -5.85 -3.94 -5.11
N GLU A 32 -4.84 -3.08 -4.93
CA GLU A 32 -3.43 -3.39 -5.17
C GLU A 32 -2.62 -3.51 -3.87
N ILE A 33 -3.05 -2.87 -2.77
CA ILE A 33 -2.50 -3.06 -1.42
C ILE A 33 -3.64 -3.42 -0.48
N ASP A 34 -3.46 -4.51 0.26
CA ASP A 34 -4.39 -4.99 1.27
C ASP A 34 -3.97 -4.54 2.67
N PHE A 35 -4.27 -3.30 3.05
CA PHE A 35 -3.92 -2.85 4.40
C PHE A 35 -4.62 -3.71 5.45
N SER A 36 -3.79 -4.39 6.24
CA SER A 36 -4.24 -5.19 7.37
C SER A 36 -4.97 -4.39 8.46
N SER A 37 -4.73 -3.07 8.54
CA SER A 37 -5.41 -2.18 9.48
C SER A 37 -5.47 -0.73 9.00
N PHE A 38 -6.42 0.04 9.53
CA PHE A 38 -6.62 1.45 9.22
C PHE A 38 -6.54 2.34 10.45
N ARG A 39 -6.02 3.55 10.29
CA ARG A 39 -6.14 4.63 11.27
C ARG A 39 -6.97 5.77 10.71
N TYR A 40 -8.03 6.16 11.43
CA TYR A 40 -8.95 7.19 10.99
C TYR A 40 -9.68 7.90 12.15
N PRO A 41 -9.91 9.22 12.11
CA PRO A 41 -9.41 10.16 11.11
C PRO A 41 -7.91 10.41 11.27
N GLY A 42 -7.20 10.42 10.16
CA GLY A 42 -5.76 10.60 10.11
C GLY A 42 -5.30 12.05 10.13
N GLY A 43 -4.27 12.34 10.93
CA GLY A 43 -3.47 13.56 10.89
C GLY A 43 -4.11 14.80 11.52
N SER A 44 -3.44 15.95 11.35
CA SER A 44 -3.83 17.19 12.04
C SER A 44 -5.23 17.72 11.67
N VAL A 45 -5.81 17.23 10.58
CA VAL A 45 -7.18 17.57 10.17
C VAL A 45 -8.24 17.01 11.11
N THR A 46 -7.92 15.98 11.91
CA THR A 46 -8.78 15.39 12.93
C THR A 46 -9.21 16.44 13.95
N GLU A 47 -8.25 17.21 14.47
CA GLU A 47 -8.50 18.27 15.46
C GLU A 47 -9.25 19.48 14.89
N HIS A 48 -9.36 19.59 13.56
CA HIS A 48 -10.19 20.59 12.92
C HIS A 48 -11.67 20.20 12.86
N GLN A 49 -12.06 18.96 13.20
CA GLN A 49 -13.47 18.60 13.25
C GLN A 49 -14.03 18.94 14.64
N THR A 50 -14.79 20.02 14.71
CA THR A 50 -15.39 20.47 15.98
C THR A 50 -16.90 20.60 15.90
N TRP A 51 -17.57 20.54 17.05
CA TRP A 51 -18.99 20.88 17.14
C TRP A 51 -19.26 22.34 16.71
N GLU A 52 -18.35 23.27 17.02
CA GLU A 52 -18.52 24.69 16.70
C GLU A 52 -18.55 24.95 15.18
N ASN A 53 -17.72 24.24 14.42
CA ASN A 53 -17.61 24.42 12.97
C ASN A 53 -18.45 23.42 12.14
N GLY A 54 -19.29 22.63 12.81
CA GLY A 54 -20.11 21.61 12.19
C GLY A 54 -19.34 20.38 11.72
N GLY A 55 -18.06 20.24 12.08
CA GLY A 55 -17.18 19.16 11.61
C GLY A 55 -17.57 17.82 12.18
N LEU A 56 -17.82 17.75 13.48
CA LEU A 56 -18.33 16.53 14.11
C LEU A 56 -19.75 16.19 13.64
N GLU A 57 -20.63 17.19 13.41
CA GLU A 57 -21.93 16.94 12.79
C GLU A 57 -21.81 16.31 11.39
N ARG A 58 -20.76 16.63 10.62
CA ARG A 58 -20.49 15.99 9.33
C ARG A 58 -19.90 14.60 9.51
N LEU A 59 -18.97 14.43 10.44
CA LEU A 59 -18.30 13.16 10.72
C LEU A 59 -19.26 12.04 11.15
N PHE A 60 -20.30 12.36 11.92
CA PHE A 60 -21.37 11.43 12.31
C PHE A 60 -22.64 11.56 11.45
N GLY A 61 -22.66 12.48 10.51
CA GLY A 61 -23.81 12.79 9.66
C GLY A 61 -24.02 11.75 8.55
N PRO A 62 -24.95 12.05 7.61
CA PRO A 62 -25.09 11.24 6.41
C PRO A 62 -23.88 11.41 5.49
N SER A 63 -23.55 10.36 4.73
CA SER A 63 -22.55 10.38 3.66
C SER A 63 -22.71 11.60 2.76
N MET A 64 -21.58 12.24 2.46
CA MET A 64 -21.51 13.37 1.55
C MET A 64 -21.01 12.92 0.19
N GLU A 65 -21.53 13.50 -0.89
CA GLU A 65 -20.99 13.26 -2.22
C GLU A 65 -19.50 13.65 -2.26
N PRO A 66 -18.60 12.73 -2.62
CA PRO A 66 -17.17 12.99 -2.71
C PRO A 66 -16.87 14.15 -3.66
N GLY A 67 -15.95 15.04 -3.27
CA GLY A 67 -15.70 16.27 -4.02
C GLY A 67 -16.51 17.48 -3.58
N SER A 68 -17.58 17.31 -2.81
CA SER A 68 -18.41 18.42 -2.32
C SER A 68 -17.67 19.35 -1.35
N ASP A 69 -18.12 20.60 -1.29
CA ASP A 69 -17.58 21.59 -0.35
C ASP A 69 -17.79 21.12 1.10
N GLY A 70 -16.70 21.00 1.86
CA GLY A 70 -16.76 20.54 3.25
C GLY A 70 -16.93 19.03 3.43
N TYR A 71 -16.66 18.24 2.38
CA TYR A 71 -16.62 16.78 2.43
C TYR A 71 -15.78 16.27 3.61
N VAL A 72 -16.34 15.29 4.31
CA VAL A 72 -15.74 14.53 5.40
C VAL A 72 -16.23 13.09 5.19
N MET A 73 -15.30 12.14 5.08
CA MET A 73 -15.66 10.72 5.21
C MET A 73 -16.30 10.54 6.59
N THR A 74 -17.37 9.79 6.71
CA THR A 74 -18.05 9.58 7.99
C THR A 74 -17.44 8.41 8.74
N ILE A 75 -17.66 8.34 10.07
CA ILE A 75 -17.26 7.17 10.86
C ILE A 75 -17.93 5.89 10.33
N ARG A 76 -19.20 5.97 9.90
CA ARG A 76 -19.92 4.83 9.32
C ARG A 76 -19.32 4.33 8.01
N GLU A 77 -18.85 5.24 7.16
CA GLU A 77 -18.12 4.87 5.93
C GLU A 77 -16.79 4.20 6.25
N ALA A 78 -16.08 4.65 7.30
CA ALA A 78 -14.82 4.02 7.73
C ALA A 78 -15.06 2.62 8.32
N LEU A 79 -16.13 2.43 9.09
CA LEU A 79 -16.55 1.12 9.61
C LEU A 79 -16.93 0.16 8.49
N GLN A 80 -17.70 0.61 7.50
CA GLN A 80 -18.03 -0.20 6.34
C GLN A 80 -16.77 -0.59 5.54
N LEU A 81 -15.83 0.34 5.35
CA LEU A 81 -14.57 0.04 4.67
C LEU A 81 -13.75 -1.02 5.43
N SER A 82 -13.71 -0.95 6.77
CA SER A 82 -13.09 -1.98 7.61
C SER A 82 -13.72 -3.36 7.39
N ILE A 83 -15.05 -3.45 7.33
CA ILE A 83 -15.78 -4.70 7.09
C ILE A 83 -15.51 -5.24 5.68
N ASP A 84 -15.62 -4.39 4.67
CA ASP A 84 -15.48 -4.78 3.26
C ASP A 84 -14.08 -5.36 2.96
N HIS A 85 -13.06 -4.91 3.70
CA HIS A 85 -11.68 -5.36 3.56
C HIS A 85 -11.22 -6.34 4.66
N GLY A 86 -12.07 -6.66 5.65
CA GLY A 86 -11.68 -7.50 6.78
C GLY A 86 -10.52 -6.93 7.63
N ALA A 87 -10.28 -5.63 7.55
CA ALA A 87 -9.17 -4.94 8.20
C ALA A 87 -9.60 -4.30 9.52
N SER A 88 -8.72 -4.26 10.53
CA SER A 88 -9.04 -3.60 11.81
C SER A 88 -8.95 -2.07 11.72
N LEU A 89 -9.66 -1.36 12.61
CA LEU A 89 -9.72 0.11 12.62
C LEU A 89 -9.29 0.69 13.97
N THR A 90 -8.31 1.59 13.94
CA THR A 90 -8.00 2.51 15.05
C THR A 90 -8.73 3.84 14.84
N ILE A 91 -9.58 4.21 15.78
CA ILE A 91 -10.36 5.45 15.74
C ILE A 91 -9.62 6.56 16.49
N VAL A 92 -9.27 7.65 15.80
CA VAL A 92 -8.64 8.81 16.42
C VAL A 92 -9.73 9.75 16.96
N VAL A 93 -9.70 10.00 18.27
CA VAL A 93 -10.67 10.82 18.99
C VAL A 93 -10.25 12.30 18.88
N PRO A 94 -11.09 13.20 18.33
CA PRO A 94 -10.79 14.63 18.26
C PRO A 94 -10.87 15.27 19.65
N THR A 95 -9.72 15.60 20.23
CA THR A 95 -9.59 15.80 21.68
C THR A 95 -9.58 17.27 22.10
N PHE A 96 -8.85 18.15 21.40
CA PHE A 96 -8.49 19.46 21.99
C PHE A 96 -9.64 20.46 22.08
N GLN A 97 -10.73 20.22 21.37
CA GLN A 97 -11.93 21.07 21.41
C GLN A 97 -12.66 21.06 22.76
N PHE A 98 -12.49 19.99 23.54
CA PHE A 98 -13.17 19.82 24.82
C PHE A 98 -12.42 20.49 25.98
N TRP A 99 -11.34 21.22 25.71
CA TRP A 99 -10.50 21.81 26.75
C TRP A 99 -10.52 23.34 26.75
N ASP A 100 -10.88 23.93 27.89
CA ASP A 100 -10.67 25.37 28.12
C ASP A 100 -9.34 25.59 28.84
N ALA A 101 -8.31 25.99 28.09
CA ALA A 101 -6.97 26.20 28.61
C ALA A 101 -6.87 27.33 29.67
N GLY A 102 -7.82 28.27 29.69
CA GLY A 102 -7.82 29.40 30.63
C GLY A 102 -8.29 29.01 32.02
N SER A 103 -9.34 28.20 32.10
CA SER A 103 -9.96 27.71 33.33
C SER A 103 -9.50 26.31 33.72
N LYS A 104 -8.80 25.60 32.83
CA LYS A 104 -8.31 24.22 33.00
C LYS A 104 -9.46 23.26 33.31
N THR A 105 -10.54 23.39 32.53
CA THR A 105 -11.74 22.56 32.64
C THR A 105 -12.00 21.81 31.35
N PHE A 106 -12.44 20.56 31.50
CA PHE A 106 -12.90 19.71 30.41
C PHE A 106 -14.42 19.88 30.19
N ASP A 107 -14.86 19.87 28.94
CA ASP A 107 -16.27 19.91 28.54
C ASP A 107 -16.84 18.49 28.49
N ASP A 108 -17.14 17.94 29.67
CA ASP A 108 -17.69 16.58 29.78
C ASP A 108 -18.97 16.42 28.93
N ALA A 109 -19.85 17.42 28.89
CA ALA A 109 -21.11 17.33 28.13
C ALA A 109 -20.88 17.31 26.61
N GLY A 110 -19.87 18.02 26.11
CA GLY A 110 -19.48 17.98 24.70
C GLY A 110 -18.87 16.65 24.29
N PHE A 111 -18.09 16.04 25.19
CA PHE A 111 -17.47 14.73 24.97
C PHE A 111 -18.47 13.58 25.12
N ASP A 112 -19.37 13.63 26.11
CA ASP A 112 -20.47 12.66 26.25
C ASP A 112 -21.31 12.60 24.96
N ARG A 113 -21.59 13.76 24.35
CA ARG A 113 -22.28 13.80 23.04
C ARG A 113 -21.47 13.10 21.94
N TYR A 114 -20.13 13.21 21.95
CA TYR A 114 -19.29 12.51 20.99
C TYR A 114 -19.33 10.99 21.20
N LEU A 115 -19.26 10.54 22.46
CA LEU A 115 -19.34 9.13 22.81
C LEU A 115 -20.71 8.53 22.44
N ASP A 116 -21.81 9.23 22.68
CA ASP A 116 -23.16 8.79 22.31
C ASP A 116 -23.27 8.53 20.78
N GLU A 117 -22.73 9.43 19.96
CA GLU A 117 -22.76 9.30 18.49
C GLU A 117 -21.83 8.18 18.00
N LEU A 118 -20.66 8.02 18.64
CA LEU A 118 -19.71 6.95 18.34
C LEU A 118 -20.27 5.58 18.73
N GLU A 119 -20.86 5.46 19.92
CA GLU A 119 -21.53 4.25 20.39
C GLU A 119 -22.63 3.83 19.42
N GLN A 120 -23.48 4.78 19.01
CA GLN A 120 -24.54 4.50 18.04
C GLN A 120 -23.96 3.97 16.72
N ALA A 121 -22.88 4.57 16.20
CA ALA A 121 -22.24 4.09 14.99
C ALA A 121 -21.65 2.68 15.16
N LEU A 122 -21.00 2.37 16.29
CA LEU A 122 -20.42 1.05 16.53
C LEU A 122 -21.50 -0.04 16.71
N VAL A 123 -22.61 0.27 17.37
CA VAL A 123 -23.76 -0.66 17.50
C VAL A 123 -24.43 -0.93 16.15
N GLU A 124 -24.42 0.03 15.23
CA GLU A 124 -24.94 -0.16 13.86
C GLU A 124 -24.05 -1.07 13.00
N TYR A 125 -22.76 -1.22 13.36
CA TYR A 125 -21.75 -1.97 12.61
C TYR A 125 -20.98 -2.96 13.52
N PRO A 126 -21.66 -3.98 14.09
CA PRO A 126 -21.05 -4.90 15.06
C PRO A 126 -20.00 -5.83 14.44
N GLU A 127 -19.95 -5.94 13.12
CA GLU A 127 -18.97 -6.75 12.39
C GLU A 127 -17.61 -6.03 12.24
N ALA A 128 -17.56 -4.71 12.44
CA ALA A 128 -16.33 -3.94 12.29
C ALA A 128 -15.35 -4.26 13.44
N GLN A 129 -14.09 -4.56 13.07
CA GLN A 129 -13.05 -4.86 14.06
C GLN A 129 -12.37 -3.56 14.50
N ILE A 130 -12.51 -3.20 15.77
CA ILE A 130 -11.89 -2.00 16.33
C ILE A 130 -10.64 -2.37 17.13
N GLU A 131 -9.47 -1.96 16.63
CA GLU A 131 -8.18 -2.20 17.30
C GLU A 131 -8.04 -1.30 18.53
N GLY A 132 -8.43 -0.03 18.42
CA GLY A 132 -8.28 0.92 19.51
C GLY A 132 -8.81 2.33 19.26
N PHE A 133 -8.77 3.12 20.32
CA PHE A 133 -9.05 4.55 20.35
C PHE A 133 -7.75 5.32 20.63
N GLU A 134 -7.34 6.19 19.71
CA GLU A 134 -6.20 7.11 19.91
C GLU A 134 -6.70 8.48 20.38
N ILE A 135 -6.24 8.92 21.55
CA ILE A 135 -6.62 10.22 22.13
C ILE A 135 -5.81 11.35 21.47
N GLY A 136 -6.46 12.04 20.55
CA GLY A 136 -5.97 13.25 19.89
C GLY A 136 -4.84 13.01 18.89
N ASN A 137 -4.53 14.05 18.12
CA ASN A 137 -3.46 14.02 17.13
C ASN A 137 -2.49 15.19 17.27
N GLU A 138 -1.23 14.89 17.56
CA GLU A 138 -0.09 15.81 17.67
C GLU A 138 -0.33 16.92 18.69
N TYR A 139 -0.59 16.57 19.96
CA TYR A 139 -0.91 17.55 21.02
C TYR A 139 0.09 18.71 21.10
N TRP A 140 1.36 18.45 20.80
CA TRP A 140 2.47 19.42 20.84
C TRP A 140 2.29 20.61 19.90
N SER A 141 1.38 20.53 18.93
CA SER A 141 1.01 21.64 18.04
C SER A 141 0.01 22.61 18.68
N THR A 142 -0.76 22.16 19.68
CA THR A 142 -1.98 22.82 20.14
C THR A 142 -1.95 23.15 21.63
N ILE A 143 -1.53 22.22 22.48
CA ILE A 143 -1.52 22.35 23.95
C ILE A 143 -0.19 21.87 24.57
N ASP A 144 0.00 22.13 25.86
CA ASP A 144 1.14 21.60 26.59
C ASP A 144 0.90 20.16 27.10
N ALA A 145 1.98 19.48 27.47
CA ALA A 145 1.98 18.08 27.87
C ALA A 145 1.19 17.82 29.19
N THR A 146 1.13 18.79 30.09
CA THR A 146 0.37 18.63 31.34
C THR A 146 -1.12 18.72 31.06
N ASP A 147 -1.54 19.70 30.25
CA ASP A 147 -2.92 19.83 29.80
C ASP A 147 -3.38 18.60 29.03
N TYR A 148 -2.54 18.05 28.15
CA TYR A 148 -2.86 16.81 27.44
C TYR A 148 -3.14 15.64 28.39
N GLY A 149 -2.28 15.41 29.40
CA GLY A 149 -2.51 14.34 30.37
C GLY A 149 -3.75 14.56 31.25
N MET A 150 -4.12 15.82 31.53
CA MET A 150 -5.38 16.13 32.22
C MET A 150 -6.58 15.80 31.34
N ILE A 151 -6.56 16.18 30.06
CA ILE A 151 -7.62 15.85 29.10
C ILE A 151 -7.75 14.33 28.94
N ALA A 152 -6.64 13.64 28.68
CA ALA A 152 -6.62 12.20 28.52
C ALA A 152 -7.21 11.48 29.76
N SER A 153 -7.07 12.03 30.97
CA SER A 153 -7.70 11.45 32.16
C SER A 153 -9.22 11.35 32.06
N HIS A 154 -9.87 12.35 31.45
CA HIS A 154 -11.32 12.34 31.23
C HIS A 154 -11.68 11.37 30.10
N GLU A 155 -10.97 11.47 28.97
CA GLU A 155 -11.29 10.67 27.78
C GLU A 155 -11.04 9.17 27.97
N ILE A 156 -9.98 8.78 28.70
CA ILE A 156 -9.71 7.36 29.03
C ILE A 156 -10.88 6.74 29.80
N ILE A 157 -11.45 7.46 30.77
CA ILE A 157 -12.58 6.95 31.56
C ILE A 157 -13.83 6.83 30.69
N GLY A 158 -14.14 7.86 29.88
CA GLY A 158 -15.28 7.82 28.98
C GLY A 158 -15.19 6.70 27.93
N LEU A 159 -14.00 6.48 27.36
CA LEU A 159 -13.76 5.39 26.40
C LEU A 159 -13.79 4.00 27.08
N HIS A 160 -13.37 3.90 28.33
CA HIS A 160 -13.53 2.67 29.12
C HIS A 160 -15.01 2.37 29.37
N ASP A 161 -15.80 3.38 29.75
CA ASP A 161 -17.24 3.23 29.95
C ASP A 161 -17.97 2.88 28.64
N LEU A 162 -17.55 3.46 27.51
CA LEU A 162 -18.02 3.08 26.16
C LEU A 162 -17.76 1.60 25.88
N ASN A 163 -16.54 1.11 26.14
CA ASN A 163 -16.18 -0.30 26.00
C ASN A 163 -17.09 -1.23 26.82
N LEU A 164 -17.42 -0.85 28.05
CA LEU A 164 -18.34 -1.60 28.90
C LEU A 164 -19.77 -1.59 28.37
N SER A 165 -20.23 -0.44 27.85
CA SER A 165 -21.57 -0.30 27.27
C SER A 165 -21.74 -1.13 26.00
N LEU A 166 -20.73 -1.13 25.12
CA LEU A 166 -20.71 -1.94 23.91
C LEU A 166 -20.68 -3.43 24.24
N ALA A 167 -19.89 -3.85 25.24
CA ALA A 167 -19.88 -5.23 25.70
C ALA A 167 -21.25 -5.70 26.25
N ASP A 168 -22.00 -4.83 26.94
CA ASP A 168 -23.36 -5.14 27.42
C ASP A 168 -24.36 -5.28 26.26
N GLN A 169 -24.23 -4.45 25.23
CA GLN A 169 -25.15 -4.41 24.08
C GLN A 169 -24.87 -5.49 23.03
N LEU A 170 -23.59 -5.72 22.71
CA LEU A 170 -23.14 -6.58 21.61
C LEU A 170 -22.66 -7.97 22.09
N GLY A 171 -22.38 -8.13 23.38
CA GLY A 171 -22.01 -9.43 23.95
C GLY A 171 -20.71 -9.98 23.34
N SER A 172 -20.78 -11.15 22.72
CA SER A 172 -19.60 -11.79 22.09
C SER A 172 -19.13 -11.13 20.80
N ASP A 173 -19.95 -10.23 20.23
CA ASP A 173 -19.65 -9.56 18.98
C ASP A 173 -18.77 -8.32 19.21
N TRP A 174 -18.49 -7.95 20.47
CA TRP A 174 -17.57 -6.87 20.83
C TRP A 174 -16.37 -7.39 21.60
N GLU A 175 -15.18 -7.17 21.04
CA GLU A 175 -13.92 -7.26 21.78
C GLU A 175 -13.52 -5.86 22.25
N PRO A 176 -13.21 -5.66 23.55
CA PRO A 176 -12.85 -4.34 24.06
C PRO A 176 -11.64 -3.74 23.31
N ALA A 177 -11.88 -2.61 22.66
CA ALA A 177 -10.86 -1.88 21.92
C ALA A 177 -9.81 -1.26 22.87
N GLY A 178 -8.56 -1.22 22.43
CA GLY A 178 -7.48 -0.56 23.17
C GLY A 178 -7.74 0.94 23.38
N ILE A 179 -7.17 1.52 24.43
CA ILE A 179 -7.20 2.98 24.66
C ILE A 179 -5.77 3.45 24.71
N GLY A 180 -5.40 4.36 23.81
CA GLY A 180 -4.04 4.83 23.70
C GLY A 180 -3.88 6.33 23.71
N ILE A 181 -2.67 6.73 24.12
CA ILE A 181 -2.27 8.12 24.33
C ILE A 181 -0.97 8.41 23.58
N GLN A 182 -0.78 9.67 23.22
CA GLN A 182 0.43 10.12 22.56
C GLN A 182 1.56 10.35 23.58
N ALA A 183 2.76 9.90 23.23
CA ALA A 183 3.97 10.25 23.96
C ALA A 183 4.50 11.63 23.56
N GLY A 184 5.48 12.14 24.31
CA GLY A 184 6.23 13.32 23.89
C GLY A 184 6.90 13.08 22.53
N ALA A 185 6.74 14.03 21.61
CA ALA A 185 7.22 13.90 20.23
C ALA A 185 8.72 13.59 20.18
N SER A 186 9.08 12.42 19.66
CA SER A 186 10.41 11.83 19.81
C SER A 186 11.54 12.71 19.26
N TRP A 187 11.29 13.63 18.33
CA TRP A 187 12.32 14.55 17.81
C TRP A 187 12.60 15.75 18.72
N ARG A 188 11.71 16.12 19.65
CA ARG A 188 11.84 17.31 20.52
C ARG A 188 12.77 17.07 21.70
N ALA A 189 13.65 18.02 22.00
CA ALA A 189 14.59 17.89 23.13
C ALA A 189 13.89 17.60 24.47
N SER A 190 12.66 18.09 24.62
CA SER A 190 11.77 17.90 25.78
C SER A 190 10.96 16.60 25.78
N ALA A 191 11.13 15.69 24.81
CA ALA A 191 10.24 14.53 24.63
C ALA A 191 10.09 13.66 25.89
N LEU A 192 11.18 13.40 26.61
CA LEU A 192 11.15 12.59 27.84
C LEU A 192 10.46 13.34 28.99
N ASP A 193 10.75 14.64 29.14
CA ASP A 193 10.12 15.49 30.15
C ASP A 193 8.62 15.63 29.90
N GLU A 194 8.23 15.78 28.64
CA GLU A 194 6.83 15.84 28.22
C GLU A 194 6.12 14.51 28.47
N SER A 195 6.71 13.38 28.08
CA SER A 195 6.15 12.05 28.37
C SER A 195 5.93 11.85 29.87
N ASN A 196 6.86 12.33 30.70
CA ASN A 196 6.73 12.24 32.16
C ASN A 196 5.63 13.18 32.68
N GLN A 197 5.50 14.39 32.13
CA GLN A 197 4.41 15.31 32.48
C GLN A 197 3.04 14.72 32.14
N ILE A 198 2.90 14.10 30.97
CA ILE A 198 1.67 13.42 30.54
C ILE A 198 1.34 12.30 31.52
N ALA A 199 2.29 11.37 31.73
CA ALA A 199 2.08 10.22 32.60
C ALA A 199 1.71 10.62 34.04
N GLN A 200 2.30 11.69 34.57
CA GLN A 200 1.99 12.21 35.91
C GLN A 200 0.64 12.94 35.98
N ALA A 201 0.26 13.65 34.91
CA ALA A 201 -1.01 14.37 34.84
C ALA A 201 -2.20 13.43 34.65
N ILE A 202 -1.99 12.26 34.02
CA ILE A 202 -3.02 11.22 33.92
C ILE A 202 -3.38 10.72 35.33
N SER A 203 -4.68 10.74 35.65
CA SER A 203 -5.20 10.32 36.95
C SER A 203 -4.86 8.86 37.25
N ALA A 204 -4.61 8.54 38.53
CA ALA A 204 -4.28 7.16 38.93
C ALA A 204 -5.41 6.15 38.62
N GLU A 205 -6.65 6.62 38.49
CA GLU A 205 -7.82 5.84 38.11
C GLU A 205 -7.82 5.48 36.61
N ALA A 206 -7.35 6.40 35.76
CA ALA A 206 -7.34 6.20 34.31
C ALA A 206 -6.18 5.32 33.82
N ARG A 207 -5.00 5.40 34.47
CA ARG A 207 -3.78 4.69 34.00
C ARG A 207 -3.93 3.20 33.71
N PRO A 208 -4.68 2.40 34.50
CA PRO A 208 -4.82 0.96 34.25
C PRO A 208 -5.54 0.62 32.93
N TYR A 209 -6.28 1.57 32.35
CA TYR A 209 -7.01 1.37 31.10
C TYR A 209 -6.22 1.76 29.86
N VAL A 210 -5.04 2.36 30.03
CA VAL A 210 -4.16 2.69 28.90
C VAL A 210 -3.44 1.41 28.45
N THR A 211 -3.63 1.06 27.19
CA THR A 211 -3.06 -0.14 26.56
C THR A 211 -1.98 0.19 25.54
N THR A 212 -2.02 1.37 24.92
CA THR A 212 -1.17 1.71 23.78
C THR A 212 -0.54 3.10 23.93
N ILE A 213 0.74 3.20 23.60
CA ILE A 213 1.45 4.49 23.48
C ILE A 213 1.71 4.76 22.01
N TYR A 214 1.18 5.87 21.52
CA TYR A 214 1.31 6.32 20.14
C TYR A 214 2.47 7.30 19.96
N GLN A 215 3.17 7.17 18.83
CA GLN A 215 4.26 8.05 18.44
C GLN A 215 4.28 8.25 16.92
N HIS A 216 4.71 9.43 16.48
CA HIS A 216 4.94 9.70 15.06
C HIS A 216 6.44 9.55 14.74
N ALA A 217 6.76 9.04 13.56
CA ALA A 217 8.13 8.82 13.11
C ALA A 217 8.32 9.22 11.64
N TYR A 218 9.12 10.26 11.43
CA TYR A 218 9.49 10.73 10.09
C TYR A 218 11.02 10.75 9.89
N PRO A 219 11.68 9.59 9.83
CA PRO A 219 13.12 9.55 9.69
C PRO A 219 13.61 10.19 8.39
N ASN A 220 14.54 11.15 8.49
CA ASN A 220 15.44 11.51 7.39
C ASN A 220 16.34 10.31 7.07
N ALA A 221 16.51 9.97 5.79
CA ALA A 221 17.08 8.69 5.41
C ALA A 221 18.61 8.60 5.35
N LEU A 222 19.32 9.61 5.87
CA LEU A 222 20.78 9.63 5.73
C LEU A 222 21.62 9.40 6.97
N ASP A 223 21.08 9.39 8.19
CA ASP A 223 21.83 8.94 9.38
C ASP A 223 20.91 8.80 10.61
N GLY A 224 21.25 7.84 11.48
CA GLY A 224 20.74 7.79 12.87
C GLY A 224 19.38 7.13 13.08
N VAL A 225 18.95 6.18 12.24
CA VAL A 225 17.71 5.40 12.46
C VAL A 225 17.73 4.72 13.83
N ALA A 226 18.79 3.97 14.16
CA ALA A 226 18.99 3.39 15.49
C ALA A 226 18.88 4.42 16.64
N GLY A 227 19.36 5.65 16.42
CA GLY A 227 19.24 6.75 17.39
C GLY A 227 17.79 7.24 17.56
N LYS A 228 17.02 7.27 16.47
CA LYS A 228 15.58 7.61 16.49
C LYS A 228 14.77 6.50 17.15
N VAL A 229 14.99 5.24 16.78
CA VAL A 229 14.42 4.05 17.43
C VAL A 229 14.65 4.11 18.93
N THR A 230 15.91 4.30 19.35
CA THR A 230 16.27 4.43 20.77
C THR A 230 15.48 5.55 21.47
N ARG A 231 15.26 6.67 20.80
CA ARG A 231 14.55 7.81 21.38
C ARG A 231 13.05 7.56 21.52
N ILE A 232 12.44 6.90 20.53
CA ILE A 232 11.05 6.44 20.57
C ILE A 232 10.85 5.47 21.74
N LEU A 233 11.70 4.45 21.86
CA LEU A 233 11.64 3.49 22.97
C LEU A 233 11.78 4.17 24.34
N LYS A 234 12.70 5.13 24.47
CA LYS A 234 12.87 5.88 25.72
C LYS A 234 11.66 6.71 26.09
N THR A 235 10.95 7.31 25.13
CA THR A 235 9.70 8.04 25.43
C THR A 235 8.61 7.12 25.97
N MET A 236 8.56 5.87 25.49
CA MET A 236 7.65 4.84 25.97
C MET A 236 8.02 4.31 27.37
N GLU A 237 9.32 4.11 27.62
CA GLU A 237 9.84 3.63 28.91
C GLU A 237 9.46 4.57 30.08
N VAL A 238 9.25 5.86 29.82
CA VAL A 238 8.78 6.81 30.83
C VAL A 238 7.45 6.39 31.44
N PHE A 239 6.49 5.92 30.63
CA PHE A 239 5.17 5.51 31.10
C PHE A 239 5.25 4.24 31.97
N LYS A 240 6.10 3.29 31.58
CA LYS A 240 6.36 2.05 32.36
C LYS A 240 6.94 2.32 33.76
N ASN A 241 7.59 3.46 33.95
CA ASN A 241 8.17 3.86 35.23
C ASN A 241 7.20 4.61 36.16
N VAL A 242 5.97 4.90 35.70
CA VAL A 242 4.93 5.55 36.50
C VAL A 242 3.94 4.50 37.00
N GLU A 243 3.66 4.50 38.31
CA GLU A 243 2.72 3.55 38.92
C GLU A 243 1.31 3.69 38.32
N GLY A 244 0.73 2.55 37.95
CA GLY A 244 -0.66 2.43 37.48
C GLY A 244 -0.82 2.07 36.00
N PHE A 245 0.24 2.17 35.18
CA PHE A 245 0.21 1.66 33.81
C PHE A 245 0.45 0.14 33.78
N GLY A 246 -0.26 -0.56 32.89
CA GLY A 246 -0.13 -2.00 32.67
C GLY A 246 0.96 -2.35 31.65
N ASP A 247 0.77 -3.47 30.97
CA ASP A 247 1.56 -3.82 29.78
C ASP A 247 1.11 -2.92 28.63
N LEU A 248 2.06 -2.18 28.07
CA LEU A 248 1.82 -1.17 27.04
C LEU A 248 2.35 -1.64 25.69
N LYS A 249 1.50 -1.61 24.67
CA LYS A 249 1.90 -1.65 23.26
C LYS A 249 2.54 -0.32 22.85
N LEU A 250 3.43 -0.37 21.86
CA LEU A 250 4.00 0.79 21.20
C LEU A 250 3.58 0.82 19.73
N SER A 251 2.89 1.88 19.34
CA SER A 251 2.35 2.05 18.00
C SER A 251 2.94 3.28 17.32
N LEU A 252 3.43 3.10 16.08
CA LEU A 252 3.76 4.20 15.19
C LEU A 252 2.52 4.57 14.38
N SER A 253 1.64 5.37 14.96
CA SER A 253 0.37 5.79 14.33
C SER A 253 0.56 6.70 13.10
N GLU A 254 1.75 7.26 12.93
CA GLU A 254 2.20 7.88 11.68
C GLU A 254 3.67 7.59 11.42
N PHE A 255 3.93 6.78 10.40
CA PHE A 255 5.28 6.47 9.91
C PHE A 255 5.40 6.77 8.42
N ASN A 256 6.42 7.54 8.05
CA ASN A 256 6.88 7.62 6.66
C ASN A 256 8.32 8.13 6.60
N MET A 257 8.99 7.93 5.48
CA MET A 257 10.23 8.61 5.16
C MET A 257 10.03 10.13 5.13
N SER A 258 11.06 10.89 5.52
CA SER A 258 11.00 12.36 5.48
C SER A 258 11.06 12.91 4.05
N LYS A 259 10.39 14.04 3.79
CA LYS A 259 10.41 14.77 2.51
C LYS A 259 11.81 15.24 2.06
N ASP A 260 12.74 15.35 3.01
CA ASP A 260 14.13 15.76 2.76
C ASP A 260 15.05 14.54 2.57
N GLY A 261 14.46 13.34 2.52
CA GLY A 261 15.15 12.07 2.27
C GLY A 261 15.39 11.77 0.79
N PRO A 262 16.00 10.62 0.49
CA PRO A 262 16.08 10.08 -0.84
C PRO A 262 14.70 9.67 -1.33
N MET A 263 14.64 9.39 -2.61
CA MET A 263 13.41 9.16 -3.36
C MET A 263 13.51 7.89 -4.19
N GLY A 264 12.38 7.42 -4.71
CA GLY A 264 12.35 6.25 -5.60
C GLY A 264 12.86 4.99 -4.91
N THR A 265 13.69 4.21 -5.60
CA THR A 265 14.19 2.93 -5.07
C THR A 265 15.07 3.09 -3.83
N ASP A 266 15.87 4.17 -3.74
CA ASP A 266 16.68 4.45 -2.54
C ASP A 266 15.82 4.70 -1.30
N GLN A 267 14.66 5.30 -1.49
CA GLN A 267 13.69 5.49 -0.42
C GLN A 267 13.05 4.16 0.00
N ALA A 268 12.68 3.33 -0.97
CA ALA A 268 12.09 2.02 -0.74
C ALA A 268 13.06 1.09 0.02
N GLY A 269 14.34 1.05 -0.39
CA GLY A 269 15.39 0.32 0.32
C GLY A 269 15.57 0.82 1.75
N HIS A 270 15.56 2.14 1.98
CA HIS A 270 15.66 2.66 3.34
C HIS A 270 14.42 2.40 4.20
N TRP A 271 13.24 2.36 3.58
CA TRP A 271 12.00 2.05 4.27
C TRP A 271 12.05 0.64 4.87
N ILE A 272 12.45 -0.37 4.09
CA ILE A 272 12.53 -1.76 4.57
C ILE A 272 13.62 -1.95 5.64
N GLU A 273 14.76 -1.27 5.51
CA GLU A 273 15.80 -1.23 6.56
C GLU A 273 15.27 -0.66 7.88
N THR A 274 14.48 0.41 7.79
CA THR A 274 13.91 1.10 8.96
C THR A 274 12.79 0.29 9.58
N PHE A 275 11.94 -0.33 8.76
CA PHE A 275 10.89 -1.23 9.17
C PHE A 275 11.46 -2.40 9.97
N GLY A 276 12.49 -3.08 9.45
CA GLY A 276 13.17 -4.17 10.16
C GLY A 276 13.71 -3.75 11.53
N GLN A 277 14.35 -2.57 11.61
CA GLN A 277 14.83 -2.03 12.89
C GLN A 277 13.70 -1.71 13.88
N PHE A 278 12.53 -1.26 13.40
CA PHE A 278 11.37 -0.99 14.25
C PHE A 278 10.76 -2.28 14.80
N VAL A 279 10.59 -3.30 13.95
CA VAL A 279 10.11 -4.62 14.37
C VAL A 279 11.07 -5.25 15.39
N GLU A 280 12.38 -5.23 15.10
CA GLU A 280 13.40 -5.78 16.01
C GLU A 280 13.39 -5.06 17.37
N ALA A 281 13.12 -3.76 17.37
CA ALA A 281 12.98 -2.95 18.57
C ALA A 281 11.70 -3.23 19.39
N GLY A 282 10.78 -4.05 18.88
CA GLY A 282 9.52 -4.40 19.54
C GLY A 282 8.45 -3.31 19.43
N ILE A 283 8.41 -2.60 18.29
CA ILE A 283 7.23 -1.80 17.92
C ILE A 283 6.14 -2.76 17.49
N ASP A 284 4.95 -2.64 18.08
CA ASP A 284 3.85 -3.60 17.90
C ASP A 284 2.97 -3.27 16.67
N GLU A 285 2.88 -1.99 16.32
CA GLU A 285 1.98 -1.49 15.27
C GLU A 285 2.65 -0.37 14.46
N ILE A 286 2.45 -0.37 13.14
CA ILE A 286 3.02 0.64 12.24
C ILE A 286 1.98 1.06 11.21
N TYR A 287 1.68 2.35 11.15
CA TYR A 287 0.72 2.94 10.22
C TYR A 287 1.43 3.88 9.24
N ILE A 288 1.39 3.55 7.95
CA ILE A 288 1.98 4.37 6.91
C ILE A 288 1.18 5.64 6.71
N TRP A 289 1.84 6.77 6.96
CA TRP A 289 1.31 8.09 6.62
C TRP A 289 1.45 8.34 5.13
N GLY A 290 0.44 8.93 4.48
CA GLY A 290 0.59 9.48 3.13
C GLY A 290 0.40 8.50 1.98
N THR A 291 -0.48 7.51 2.15
CA THR A 291 -0.88 6.53 1.11
C THR A 291 -1.20 7.17 -0.25
N GLN A 292 -1.83 8.36 -0.27
CA GLN A 292 -2.11 9.16 -1.49
C GLN A 292 -1.85 10.67 -1.36
N TYR A 293 -1.08 11.11 -0.36
CA TYR A 293 -1.00 12.53 0.00
C TYR A 293 -0.17 13.36 -1.00
N GLY A 294 -0.42 14.67 -1.10
CA GLY A 294 0.15 15.55 -2.14
C GLY A 294 1.68 15.77 -2.11
N TRP A 295 2.41 15.21 -1.14
CA TRP A 295 3.87 15.23 -1.12
C TRP A 295 4.40 14.08 -1.96
N GLN A 296 4.91 14.41 -3.13
CA GLN A 296 5.03 13.46 -4.23
C GLN A 296 6.16 12.44 -4.09
N SER A 297 7.07 12.64 -3.14
CA SER A 297 8.20 11.73 -2.93
C SER A 297 7.90 10.55 -2.01
N ASN A 298 6.77 10.51 -1.26
CA ASN A 298 6.60 9.56 -0.15
C ASN A 298 5.22 8.87 -0.16
N LYS A 299 4.70 8.54 -1.34
CA LYS A 299 3.42 7.84 -1.48
C LYS A 299 3.68 6.37 -1.79
N LEU A 300 2.74 5.49 -1.44
CA LEU A 300 2.76 4.12 -1.95
C LEU A 300 2.30 4.09 -3.41
N TYR A 301 1.29 4.89 -3.76
CA TYR A 301 0.78 4.99 -5.13
C TYR A 301 0.64 6.44 -5.56
N ASP A 302 0.93 6.71 -6.83
CA ASP A 302 0.60 7.98 -7.45
C ASP A 302 -0.71 7.89 -8.23
N SER A 303 -1.65 8.74 -7.82
CA SER A 303 -3.00 8.87 -8.40
C SER A 303 -3.16 10.10 -9.29
N LEU A 304 -2.13 10.96 -9.37
CA LEU A 304 -2.19 12.23 -10.11
C LEU A 304 -1.59 12.08 -11.52
N LEU A 305 -2.11 11.11 -12.26
CA LEU A 305 -1.64 10.80 -13.61
C LEU A 305 -2.11 11.84 -14.62
N ASN A 306 -1.20 12.28 -15.50
CA ASN A 306 -1.61 13.09 -16.63
C ASN A 306 -2.38 12.24 -17.66
N GLY A 307 -3.25 12.84 -18.48
CA GLY A 307 -4.11 12.07 -19.40
C GLY A 307 -3.39 11.23 -20.47
N ARG A 308 -2.07 11.32 -20.60
CA ARG A 308 -1.24 10.43 -21.43
C ARG A 308 -0.65 9.28 -20.63
N GLU A 309 -0.39 9.46 -19.34
CA GLU A 309 -0.02 8.41 -18.38
C GLU A 309 -1.22 7.54 -18.03
N SER A 310 -2.40 8.14 -17.95
CA SER A 310 -3.62 7.43 -17.60
C SER A 310 -4.14 6.53 -18.74
N ASN A 311 -3.44 6.37 -19.87
CA ASN A 311 -3.93 5.71 -21.09
C ASN A 311 -5.36 6.14 -21.48
N GLY A 312 -5.65 7.44 -21.56
CA GLY A 312 -7.01 7.90 -21.86
C GLY A 312 -8.03 7.74 -20.72
N GLY A 313 -7.59 7.24 -19.56
CA GLY A 313 -8.37 7.07 -18.34
C GLY A 313 -8.37 5.65 -17.79
N ASP A 314 -7.74 4.67 -18.45
CA ASP A 314 -7.70 3.28 -18.02
C ASP A 314 -6.73 3.04 -16.84
N ILE A 315 -5.60 3.75 -16.78
CA ILE A 315 -4.67 3.67 -15.65
C ILE A 315 -5.06 4.75 -14.64
N LYS A 316 -5.30 4.34 -13.39
CA LYS A 316 -5.84 5.20 -12.33
C LYS A 316 -4.85 5.51 -11.23
N VAL A 317 -4.01 4.53 -10.92
CA VAL A 317 -2.90 4.65 -9.99
C VAL A 317 -1.69 3.93 -10.56
N ILE A 318 -0.50 4.32 -10.10
CA ILE A 318 0.75 3.62 -10.39
C ILE A 318 1.50 3.48 -9.08
N ALA A 319 1.92 2.26 -8.74
CA ALA A 319 2.75 1.99 -7.57
C ALA A 319 4.09 2.74 -7.67
N THR A 320 4.49 3.43 -6.61
CA THR A 320 5.85 3.96 -6.49
C THR A 320 6.81 2.83 -6.12
N PRO A 321 8.14 3.02 -6.22
CA PRO A 321 9.10 2.05 -5.70
C PRO A 321 8.87 1.68 -4.21
N MET A 322 8.42 2.63 -3.39
CA MET A 322 8.08 2.34 -1.98
C MET A 322 6.82 1.47 -1.89
N GLY A 323 5.80 1.75 -2.71
CA GLY A 323 4.60 0.92 -2.79
C GLY A 323 4.92 -0.53 -3.15
N GLN A 324 5.79 -0.73 -4.15
CA GLN A 324 6.22 -2.07 -4.56
C GLN A 324 6.98 -2.82 -3.45
N ILE A 325 7.86 -2.15 -2.69
CA ILE A 325 8.55 -2.79 -1.56
C ILE A 325 7.59 -3.03 -0.38
N TYR A 326 6.62 -2.16 -0.15
CA TYR A 326 5.60 -2.35 0.87
C TYR A 326 4.76 -3.58 0.60
N ASP A 327 4.28 -3.74 -0.64
CA ASP A 327 3.50 -4.88 -1.10
C ASP A 327 4.27 -6.20 -0.94
N LEU A 328 5.52 -6.25 -1.42
CA LEU A 328 6.39 -7.41 -1.19
C LEU A 328 6.62 -7.69 0.31
N ALA A 329 6.74 -6.65 1.14
CA ALA A 329 6.94 -6.82 2.57
C ALA A 329 5.68 -7.37 3.25
N GLU A 330 4.49 -6.87 2.91
CA GLU A 330 3.22 -7.32 3.46
C GLU A 330 2.95 -8.79 3.10
N SER A 331 3.04 -9.12 1.81
CA SER A 331 2.76 -10.45 1.27
C SER A 331 3.75 -11.52 1.74
N HIS A 332 5.01 -11.14 2.03
CA HIS A 332 6.04 -12.12 2.35
C HIS A 332 6.59 -12.08 3.79
N LEU A 333 6.36 -11.04 4.59
CA LEU A 333 7.02 -10.94 5.92
C LEU A 333 6.12 -11.27 7.10
N ILE A 334 4.79 -11.27 6.96
CA ILE A 334 3.88 -11.67 8.03
C ILE A 334 4.22 -13.09 8.51
N GLY A 335 4.27 -13.29 9.83
CA GLY A 335 4.67 -14.55 10.46
C GLY A 335 6.19 -14.78 10.56
N LYS A 336 7.01 -13.89 9.98
CA LYS A 336 8.48 -14.01 10.01
C LYS A 336 9.11 -13.10 11.07
N ALA A 337 10.32 -13.44 11.47
CA ALA A 337 11.13 -12.65 12.39
C ALA A 337 12.29 -11.98 11.66
N VAL A 338 12.70 -10.80 12.14
CA VAL A 338 13.95 -10.15 11.72
C VAL A 338 15.14 -11.02 12.14
N ILE A 339 16.10 -11.20 11.25
CA ILE A 339 17.38 -11.90 11.50
C ILE A 339 18.56 -10.97 11.26
N ASP A 340 19.70 -11.26 11.88
CA ASP A 340 20.92 -10.51 11.68
C ASP A 340 21.50 -10.69 10.26
N ASP A 341 22.27 -9.68 9.81
CA ASP A 341 22.85 -9.64 8.47
C ASP A 341 23.75 -10.84 8.15
N ASP A 342 24.47 -11.39 9.15
CA ASP A 342 25.34 -12.55 8.95
C ASP A 342 24.49 -13.80 8.64
N THR A 343 23.39 -14.00 9.36
CA THR A 343 22.42 -15.08 9.12
C THR A 343 21.71 -14.91 7.77
N ALA A 344 21.33 -13.67 7.43
CA ALA A 344 20.71 -13.34 6.16
C ALA A 344 21.64 -13.67 4.98
N ALA A 345 22.93 -13.34 5.11
CA ALA A 345 23.94 -13.52 4.07
C ALA A 345 24.43 -14.96 3.88
N VAL A 346 24.04 -15.94 4.69
CA VAL A 346 24.54 -17.33 4.56
C VAL A 346 24.26 -17.88 3.16
N GLY A 347 25.31 -18.23 2.41
CA GLY A 347 25.23 -18.74 1.04
C GLY A 347 25.19 -17.66 -0.05
N LEU A 348 25.17 -16.39 0.33
CA LEU A 348 25.21 -15.24 -0.57
C LEU A 348 26.58 -14.54 -0.47
N GLY A 349 27.26 -14.37 -1.60
CA GLY A 349 28.47 -13.55 -1.69
C GLY A 349 28.12 -12.09 -1.89
N ILE A 350 27.84 -11.40 -0.78
CA ILE A 350 27.43 -9.99 -0.76
C ILE A 350 28.66 -9.11 -0.47
N PRO A 351 28.99 -8.10 -1.31
CA PRO A 351 30.04 -7.15 -1.00
C PRO A 351 29.68 -6.27 0.20
N ASP A 352 30.67 -5.92 1.05
CA ASP A 352 30.51 -5.08 2.25
C ASP A 352 29.77 -3.74 2.04
N GLN A 353 29.65 -3.27 0.79
CA GLN A 353 29.04 -1.99 0.48
C GLN A 353 27.52 -2.09 0.20
N VAL A 354 26.98 -3.31 0.05
CA VAL A 354 25.55 -3.53 -0.15
C VAL A 354 24.87 -3.69 1.19
N ASN A 355 23.81 -2.93 1.42
CA ASN A 355 23.03 -3.05 2.64
C ASN A 355 22.19 -4.32 2.61
N VAL A 356 22.09 -4.99 3.76
CA VAL A 356 21.36 -6.25 3.94
C VAL A 356 20.24 -6.02 4.95
N THR A 357 19.08 -6.61 4.71
CA THR A 357 18.01 -6.72 5.71
C THR A 357 17.37 -8.09 5.55
N GLY A 358 17.41 -8.90 6.60
CA GLY A 358 16.99 -10.29 6.55
C GLY A 358 15.78 -10.61 7.42
N PHE A 359 14.96 -11.53 6.93
CA PHE A 359 13.81 -12.08 7.64
C PHE A 359 13.76 -13.60 7.47
N GLN A 360 13.24 -14.30 8.49
CA GLN A 360 13.11 -15.76 8.46
C GLN A 360 11.88 -16.24 9.21
N GLY A 361 11.20 -17.24 8.65
CA GLY A 361 10.01 -17.87 9.23
C GLY A 361 9.35 -18.80 8.21
N ASP A 362 8.58 -19.78 8.69
CA ASP A 362 7.85 -20.76 7.84
C ASP A 362 8.70 -21.41 6.75
N GLY A 363 9.91 -21.85 7.11
CA GLY A 363 10.82 -22.52 6.17
C GLY A 363 11.39 -21.63 5.08
N GLN A 364 11.14 -20.32 5.13
CA GLN A 364 11.66 -19.34 4.18
C GLN A 364 12.67 -18.40 4.84
N ARG A 365 13.64 -17.98 4.05
CA ARG A 365 14.52 -16.86 4.36
C ARG A 365 14.42 -15.82 3.25
N ILE A 366 14.17 -14.58 3.64
CA ILE A 366 13.98 -13.45 2.73
C ILE A 366 15.07 -12.44 3.02
N VAL A 367 15.74 -11.97 1.97
CA VAL A 367 16.88 -11.07 2.07
C VAL A 367 16.67 -9.90 1.11
N PHE A 368 16.51 -8.71 1.67
CA PHE A 368 16.55 -7.47 0.90
C PHE A 368 17.99 -6.99 0.81
N LEU A 369 18.42 -6.66 -0.41
CA LEU A 369 19.72 -6.09 -0.70
C LEU A 369 19.56 -4.74 -1.41
N HIS A 370 20.18 -3.70 -0.88
CA HIS A 370 20.09 -2.35 -1.44
C HIS A 370 21.48 -1.80 -1.77
N ASN A 371 21.73 -1.50 -3.05
CA ASN A 371 23.00 -0.94 -3.48
C ASN A 371 23.02 0.60 -3.35
N ARG A 372 23.42 1.07 -2.18
CA ARG A 372 23.56 2.51 -1.87
C ARG A 372 24.80 3.17 -2.48
N ASN A 373 25.61 2.47 -3.26
CA ASN A 373 26.87 3.01 -3.78
C ASN A 373 26.73 3.62 -5.16
N GLU A 374 27.66 4.48 -5.53
CA GLU A 374 27.78 5.01 -6.90
C GLU A 374 28.30 3.96 -7.91
N GLY A 375 28.77 2.80 -7.43
CA GLY A 375 29.30 1.71 -8.23
C GLY A 375 28.36 0.50 -8.29
N LYS A 376 28.60 -0.37 -9.27
CA LYS A 376 27.90 -1.67 -9.36
C LYS A 376 28.40 -2.64 -8.29
N ALA A 377 27.52 -3.50 -7.81
CA ALA A 377 27.84 -4.60 -6.91
C ALA A 377 27.46 -5.95 -7.56
N SER A 378 28.29 -6.98 -7.35
CA SER A 378 28.02 -8.34 -7.83
C SER A 378 27.65 -9.20 -6.64
N ILE A 379 26.49 -9.87 -6.70
CA ILE A 379 26.01 -10.79 -5.68
C ILE A 379 26.20 -12.21 -6.22
N ASP A 380 27.04 -12.98 -5.55
CA ASP A 380 27.29 -14.38 -5.90
C ASP A 380 26.25 -15.27 -5.20
N LEU A 381 25.42 -15.94 -5.99
CA LEU A 381 24.39 -16.85 -5.48
C LEU A 381 24.85 -18.31 -5.48
N SER A 382 26.04 -18.62 -6.02
CA SER A 382 26.52 -20.00 -6.19
C SER A 382 26.72 -20.75 -4.87
N GLY A 383 26.85 -20.01 -3.77
CA GLY A 383 26.96 -20.56 -2.42
C GLY A 383 25.68 -21.20 -1.88
N LEU A 384 24.52 -20.93 -2.49
CA LEU A 384 23.25 -21.55 -2.14
C LEU A 384 23.12 -22.97 -2.70
N GLY A 385 23.78 -23.33 -3.81
CA GLY A 385 23.67 -24.67 -4.41
C GLY A 385 22.23 -25.06 -4.77
N ASP A 386 21.90 -26.37 -4.68
CA ASP A 386 20.54 -26.90 -4.95
C ASP A 386 19.62 -26.82 -3.71
N SER A 387 19.88 -25.88 -2.79
CA SER A 387 19.32 -25.93 -1.43
C SER A 387 17.90 -25.37 -1.27
N GLY A 388 17.27 -24.93 -2.36
CA GLY A 388 15.95 -24.34 -2.29
C GLY A 388 15.46 -23.84 -3.63
N HIS A 389 14.16 -23.55 -3.70
CA HIS A 389 13.59 -22.68 -4.72
C HIS A 389 13.97 -21.23 -4.40
N VAL A 390 14.42 -20.49 -5.41
CA VAL A 390 14.82 -19.09 -5.26
C VAL A 390 13.94 -18.19 -6.12
N SER A 391 13.38 -17.17 -5.49
CA SER A 391 12.75 -16.04 -6.16
C SER A 391 13.59 -14.79 -5.99
N VAL A 392 13.74 -14.02 -7.07
CA VAL A 392 14.43 -12.74 -7.10
C VAL A 392 13.49 -11.69 -7.68
N HIS A 393 13.11 -10.72 -6.85
CA HIS A 393 12.42 -9.50 -7.28
C HIS A 393 13.46 -8.38 -7.39
N HIS A 394 13.75 -7.93 -8.61
CA HIS A 394 14.75 -6.90 -8.88
C HIS A 394 14.09 -5.58 -9.25
N LEU A 395 14.07 -4.65 -8.30
CA LEU A 395 13.55 -3.30 -8.46
C LEU A 395 14.66 -2.34 -8.90
N THR A 396 14.41 -1.65 -10.02
CA THR A 396 15.34 -0.72 -10.66
C THR A 396 14.74 0.68 -10.78
N PRO A 397 15.54 1.76 -10.60
CA PRO A 397 15.06 3.11 -10.88
C PRO A 397 14.60 3.23 -12.34
N ALA A 398 13.42 3.80 -12.55
CA ALA A 398 12.87 4.01 -13.89
C ALA A 398 12.42 5.45 -14.06
N ASP A 399 12.63 6.01 -15.26
CA ASP A 399 12.22 7.38 -15.55
C ASP A 399 10.77 7.45 -16.01
N SER A 400 10.00 8.42 -15.50
CA SER A 400 8.71 8.73 -16.14
C SER A 400 8.97 9.33 -17.53
N PRO A 401 8.33 8.81 -18.60
CA PRO A 401 8.50 9.39 -19.92
C PRO A 401 7.89 10.80 -20.06
N TYR A 402 7.28 11.35 -19.00
CA TYR A 402 6.54 12.60 -18.99
C TYR A 402 7.06 13.63 -17.97
N THR A 403 7.94 13.26 -17.05
CA THR A 403 8.62 14.20 -16.15
C THR A 403 9.91 14.71 -16.81
N ALA A 404 10.46 15.79 -16.27
CA ALA A 404 11.76 16.33 -16.68
C ALA A 404 12.88 15.97 -15.69
N GLN A 405 12.53 15.24 -14.63
CA GLN A 405 13.49 14.74 -13.65
C GLN A 405 13.97 13.37 -14.12
N ASP A 406 15.21 13.03 -13.77
CA ASP A 406 15.75 11.70 -13.91
C ASP A 406 15.47 11.02 -12.58
N GLU A 407 14.66 9.98 -12.57
CA GLU A 407 14.22 9.28 -11.37
C GLU A 407 15.33 8.38 -10.79
N SER A 408 16.47 8.23 -11.47
CA SER A 408 17.71 7.73 -10.86
C SER A 408 18.42 8.78 -9.97
N ASP A 409 17.96 10.05 -10.01
CA ASP A 409 18.42 11.06 -9.04
C ASP A 409 17.99 10.65 -7.62
N ARG A 410 18.97 10.46 -6.75
CA ARG A 410 18.72 10.05 -5.35
C ARG A 410 17.95 11.07 -4.53
N TYR A 411 17.98 12.36 -4.90
CA TYR A 411 17.38 13.47 -4.12
C TYR A 411 16.58 14.42 -5.01
N PRO A 412 15.52 15.06 -4.48
CA PRO A 412 14.71 15.99 -5.24
C PRO A 412 15.52 17.23 -5.64
N LYS A 413 15.41 17.64 -6.90
CA LYS A 413 15.93 18.93 -7.35
C LYS A 413 15.01 20.07 -6.87
N PRO A 414 15.54 21.19 -6.33
CA PRO A 414 14.71 22.26 -5.80
C PRO A 414 13.69 22.80 -6.81
N GLY A 415 12.42 22.83 -6.41
CA GLY A 415 11.32 23.39 -7.21
C GLY A 415 10.79 22.48 -8.32
N LEU A 416 11.22 21.22 -8.36
CA LEU A 416 10.62 20.20 -9.23
C LEU A 416 9.62 19.35 -8.44
N THR A 417 8.55 18.97 -9.13
CA THR A 417 7.67 17.88 -8.75
C THR A 417 8.40 16.58 -9.09
N VAL A 418 8.47 15.66 -8.13
CA VAL A 418 9.10 14.36 -8.34
C VAL A 418 8.00 13.33 -8.36
N ASP A 419 7.90 12.62 -9.48
CA ASP A 419 7.00 11.50 -9.64
C ASP A 419 7.88 10.27 -9.87
N THR A 420 8.31 9.67 -8.75
CA THR A 420 9.32 8.61 -8.75
C THR A 420 8.74 7.32 -9.26
N ARG A 421 9.48 6.65 -10.13
CA ARG A 421 9.06 5.39 -10.72
C ARG A 421 10.13 4.33 -10.53
N GLY A 422 9.72 3.08 -10.64
CA GLY A 422 10.61 1.94 -10.57
C GLY A 422 10.00 0.80 -11.36
N ASP A 423 10.85 0.12 -12.12
CA ASP A 423 10.47 -1.07 -12.86
C ASP A 423 11.00 -2.27 -12.07
N MET A 424 10.14 -3.25 -11.84
CA MET A 424 10.48 -4.52 -11.21
C MET A 424 10.54 -5.61 -12.26
N LYS A 425 11.49 -6.53 -12.07
CA LYS A 425 11.54 -7.79 -12.79
C LYS A 425 11.60 -8.94 -11.80
N VAL A 426 10.81 -9.96 -12.04
CA VAL A 426 10.77 -11.18 -11.24
C VAL A 426 11.40 -12.33 -12.01
N ARG A 427 12.31 -13.02 -11.34
CA ARG A 427 12.93 -14.25 -11.84
C ARG A 427 12.94 -15.28 -10.73
N THR A 428 12.48 -16.48 -11.03
CA THR A 428 12.57 -17.62 -10.11
C THR A 428 13.24 -18.81 -10.79
N GLU A 429 13.84 -19.69 -9.98
CA GLU A 429 14.53 -20.90 -10.45
C GLU A 429 14.65 -21.97 -9.34
N GLU A 430 14.57 -23.24 -9.72
CA GLU A 430 14.88 -24.39 -8.83
C GLU A 430 16.38 -24.52 -8.52
N ALA A 431 17.24 -24.03 -9.42
CA ALA A 431 18.69 -24.13 -9.30
C ALA A 431 19.39 -22.87 -9.82
N ILE A 432 20.40 -22.42 -9.09
CA ILE A 432 20.99 -21.10 -9.27
C ILE A 432 22.09 -21.13 -10.33
N GLY A 433 21.98 -20.24 -11.32
CA GLY A 433 22.88 -20.22 -12.48
C GLY A 433 23.91 -19.09 -12.52
N ASP A 434 23.55 -17.86 -12.11
CA ASP A 434 24.32 -16.66 -12.45
C ASP A 434 24.46 -15.66 -11.29
N ASP A 435 25.57 -14.92 -11.28
CA ASP A 435 25.76 -13.75 -10.41
C ASP A 435 24.74 -12.65 -10.76
N LEU A 436 24.16 -12.00 -9.75
CA LEU A 436 23.34 -10.80 -9.93
C LEU A 436 24.23 -9.56 -9.90
N VAL A 437 23.98 -8.61 -10.81
CA VAL A 437 24.72 -7.34 -10.84
C VAL A 437 23.77 -6.18 -10.54
N LEU A 438 23.91 -5.59 -9.36
CA LEU A 438 23.13 -4.44 -8.90
C LEU A 438 23.78 -3.14 -9.37
N ALA A 439 23.02 -2.31 -10.07
CA ALA A 439 23.37 -0.92 -10.34
C ALA A 439 23.19 -0.04 -9.10
N PRO A 440 23.74 1.19 -9.09
CA PRO A 440 23.46 2.18 -8.06
C PRO A 440 21.96 2.41 -7.88
N GLY A 441 21.47 2.30 -6.65
CA GLY A 441 20.05 2.51 -6.31
C GLY A 441 19.16 1.29 -6.48
N ASP A 442 19.65 0.19 -7.07
CA ASP A 442 18.86 -1.05 -7.19
C ASP A 442 18.55 -1.64 -5.82
N VAL A 443 17.34 -2.19 -5.70
CA VAL A 443 16.90 -2.99 -4.57
C VAL A 443 16.52 -4.38 -5.10
N ILE A 444 17.00 -5.44 -4.46
CA ILE A 444 16.55 -6.79 -4.76
C ILE A 444 16.01 -7.47 -3.51
N MET A 445 14.92 -8.21 -3.65
CA MET A 445 14.46 -9.18 -2.65
C MET A 445 14.82 -10.57 -3.15
N ILE A 446 15.53 -11.34 -2.33
CA ILE A 446 15.82 -12.75 -2.58
C ILE A 446 15.04 -13.58 -1.57
N THR A 447 14.11 -14.40 -2.06
CA THR A 447 13.39 -15.38 -1.24
C THR A 447 13.96 -16.76 -1.51
N ILE A 448 14.29 -17.46 -0.43
CA ILE A 448 14.84 -18.82 -0.47
C ILE A 448 13.87 -19.71 0.29
N SER A 449 13.29 -20.67 -0.42
CA SER A 449 12.20 -21.54 0.03
C SER A 449 12.56 -23.02 -0.11
N ASP A 450 11.91 -23.89 0.67
CA ASP A 450 11.85 -25.32 0.36
C ASP A 450 11.15 -25.49 -1.01
N PRO A 451 11.66 -26.26 -1.98
CA PRO A 451 10.98 -26.46 -3.26
C PRO A 451 9.69 -27.29 -3.15
N GLY A 452 9.46 -28.01 -2.05
CA GLY A 452 8.27 -28.84 -1.85
C GLY A 452 7.12 -28.15 -1.13
N ARG A 453 7.24 -26.86 -0.82
CA ARG A 453 6.12 -26.08 -0.25
C ARG A 453 5.29 -25.49 -1.39
N ASP A 454 4.05 -25.16 -1.05
CA ASP A 454 3.22 -24.30 -1.87
C ASP A 454 3.80 -22.87 -1.84
N LEU A 455 4.04 -22.33 -3.03
CA LEU A 455 4.61 -21.02 -3.30
C LEU A 455 3.54 -20.09 -3.87
N VAL A 456 3.56 -18.85 -3.40
CA VAL A 456 2.82 -17.75 -4.04
C VAL A 456 3.86 -16.85 -4.69
N LEU A 457 3.87 -16.79 -6.01
CA LEU A 457 4.84 -16.07 -6.83
C LEU A 457 4.12 -15.04 -7.69
N GLU A 458 4.47 -13.78 -7.48
CA GLU A 458 3.85 -12.64 -8.18
C GLU A 458 4.89 -11.91 -9.02
N GLY A 459 4.52 -11.65 -10.28
CA GLY A 459 5.20 -10.80 -11.23
C GLY A 459 5.02 -9.31 -10.95
N ALA A 460 5.49 -8.46 -11.84
CA ALA A 460 5.47 -7.01 -11.64
C ALA A 460 4.06 -6.41 -11.86
N HIS A 461 3.51 -5.70 -10.87
CA HIS A 461 2.11 -5.21 -10.93
C HIS A 461 1.89 -3.93 -11.77
N ASN A 462 2.90 -3.08 -11.99
CA ASN A 462 2.71 -1.78 -12.68
C ASN A 462 3.98 -1.21 -13.32
N VAL A 463 3.90 -0.77 -14.58
CA VAL A 463 5.05 -0.30 -15.38
C VAL A 463 5.09 1.20 -15.62
N THR A 464 6.29 1.75 -15.56
CA THR A 464 6.57 3.12 -16.00
C THR A 464 6.65 3.25 -17.53
N ASN A 465 7.16 2.22 -18.21
CA ASN A 465 7.34 2.25 -19.64
C ASN A 465 7.31 0.84 -20.28
N PRO A 466 6.14 0.33 -20.70
CA PRO A 466 6.03 -0.97 -21.37
C PRO A 466 6.86 -1.10 -22.66
N ARG A 467 7.48 -0.01 -23.17
CA ARG A 467 8.37 -0.07 -24.35
C ARG A 467 9.80 -0.53 -24.02
N THR A 468 10.19 -0.65 -22.75
CA THR A 468 11.53 -1.12 -22.35
C THR A 468 11.63 -2.64 -22.25
N GLY A 469 10.50 -3.36 -22.17
CA GLY A 469 10.45 -4.81 -22.04
C GLY A 469 10.99 -5.34 -20.71
N MET A 470 11.06 -4.48 -19.67
CA MET A 470 11.57 -4.86 -18.33
C MET A 470 10.52 -5.52 -17.43
N VAL A 471 9.33 -5.80 -17.96
CA VAL A 471 8.19 -6.42 -17.26
C VAL A 471 7.94 -7.86 -17.64
N ASN A 472 8.73 -8.40 -18.57
CA ASN A 472 8.59 -9.80 -18.92
C ASN A 472 9.27 -10.63 -17.83
N ASP A 473 8.44 -11.25 -17.01
CA ASP A 473 8.82 -12.06 -15.89
C ASP A 473 9.09 -13.51 -16.31
N HIS A 474 9.91 -14.18 -15.52
CA HIS A 474 10.22 -15.59 -15.70
C HIS A 474 10.02 -16.31 -14.37
N ILE A 475 8.83 -16.86 -14.23
CA ILE A 475 8.34 -17.48 -13.01
C ILE A 475 8.27 -18.99 -13.24
N ILE A 476 8.94 -19.76 -12.40
CA ILE A 476 8.93 -21.20 -12.31
C ILE A 476 8.51 -21.52 -10.87
N GLY A 477 7.50 -22.35 -10.69
CA GLY A 477 7.11 -22.92 -9.42
C GLY A 477 8.13 -23.91 -8.89
N GLY A 478 7.75 -24.63 -7.85
CA GLY A 478 8.50 -25.72 -7.26
C GLY A 478 7.83 -27.06 -7.59
N THR A 479 7.73 -27.87 -6.55
CA THR A 479 7.14 -29.21 -6.58
C THR A 479 5.89 -29.30 -5.69
N GLY A 480 5.46 -28.17 -5.13
CA GLY A 480 4.23 -28.01 -4.35
C GLY A 480 3.08 -27.53 -5.22
N ASN A 481 1.91 -27.29 -4.62
CA ASN A 481 0.76 -26.77 -5.32
C ASN A 481 0.82 -25.23 -5.31
N ASP A 482 1.34 -24.64 -6.37
CA ASP A 482 1.74 -23.25 -6.39
C ASP A 482 0.66 -22.33 -6.95
N ILE A 483 0.81 -21.03 -6.68
CA ILE A 483 0.03 -19.95 -7.29
C ILE A 483 1.01 -18.98 -7.95
N LEU A 484 0.92 -18.85 -9.28
CA LEU A 484 1.78 -18.00 -10.09
C LEU A 484 0.95 -16.91 -10.79
N ARG A 485 1.38 -15.65 -10.70
CA ARG A 485 0.72 -14.50 -11.36
C ARG A 485 1.73 -13.70 -12.17
N GLY A 486 1.47 -13.48 -13.46
CA GLY A 486 2.33 -12.68 -14.35
C GLY A 486 2.03 -11.18 -14.29
N HIS A 487 0.75 -10.83 -14.13
CA HIS A 487 0.24 -9.46 -14.09
C HIS A 487 0.37 -8.71 -15.42
N VAL A 488 1.45 -7.99 -15.64
CA VAL A 488 1.64 -7.20 -16.87
C VAL A 488 2.99 -7.52 -17.48
N GLY A 489 3.04 -7.79 -18.77
CA GLY A 489 4.27 -8.22 -19.41
C GLY A 489 3.98 -9.33 -20.41
N ASN A 490 4.99 -9.72 -21.17
CA ASN A 490 4.92 -10.97 -21.92
C ASN A 490 5.69 -11.99 -21.09
N ASP A 491 4.97 -12.69 -20.23
CA ASP A 491 5.55 -13.44 -19.13
C ASP A 491 5.75 -14.90 -19.52
N THR A 492 6.65 -15.58 -18.80
CA THR A 492 6.79 -17.03 -18.88
C THR A 492 6.60 -17.61 -17.50
N LEU A 493 5.53 -18.38 -17.35
CA LEU A 493 5.08 -19.00 -16.10
C LEU A 493 5.09 -20.52 -16.29
N ASP A 494 5.81 -21.23 -15.42
CA ASP A 494 5.92 -22.70 -15.41
C ASP A 494 5.55 -23.20 -14.01
N GLY A 495 4.46 -23.94 -13.85
CA GLY A 495 4.02 -24.47 -12.55
C GLY A 495 4.99 -25.50 -11.99
N GLY A 496 5.61 -26.29 -12.86
CA GLY A 496 6.54 -27.33 -12.47
C GLY A 496 5.82 -28.63 -12.15
N ALA A 497 5.71 -28.98 -10.87
CA ALA A 497 4.98 -30.16 -10.45
C ALA A 497 4.10 -29.83 -9.26
N GLY A 498 2.90 -30.41 -9.20
CA GLY A 498 1.88 -29.99 -8.24
C GLY A 498 0.60 -29.70 -8.98
N ASN A 499 -0.49 -29.41 -8.26
CA ASN A 499 -1.68 -28.87 -8.90
C ASN A 499 -1.58 -27.35 -8.76
N ASP A 500 -1.21 -26.69 -9.85
CA ASP A 500 -0.84 -25.28 -9.84
C ASP A 500 -1.97 -24.38 -10.33
N VAL A 501 -2.01 -23.14 -9.84
CA VAL A 501 -2.88 -22.08 -10.37
C VAL A 501 -2.01 -21.02 -11.02
N ILE A 502 -2.11 -20.90 -12.35
CA ILE A 502 -1.25 -20.04 -13.17
C ILE A 502 -2.10 -18.98 -13.85
N ILE A 503 -1.82 -17.71 -13.60
CA ILE A 503 -2.56 -16.56 -14.16
C ILE A 503 -1.58 -15.71 -14.97
N GLY A 504 -1.74 -15.68 -16.29
CA GLY A 504 -0.84 -14.91 -17.19
C GLY A 504 -0.96 -13.41 -16.98
N GLY A 505 -2.19 -12.88 -17.13
CA GLY A 505 -2.45 -11.45 -17.04
C GLY A 505 -2.43 -10.78 -18.42
N ARG A 506 -1.83 -9.58 -18.50
CA ARG A 506 -1.84 -8.74 -19.70
C ARG A 506 -0.52 -8.82 -20.45
N GLY A 507 -0.60 -9.22 -21.70
CA GLY A 507 0.50 -9.29 -22.66
C GLY A 507 0.50 -10.65 -23.32
N ASP A 508 1.49 -10.94 -24.18
CA ASP A 508 1.55 -12.24 -24.84
C ASP A 508 2.33 -13.23 -23.95
N ASP A 509 1.61 -14.07 -23.22
CA ASP A 509 2.19 -14.91 -22.17
C ASP A 509 2.48 -16.35 -22.63
N VAL A 510 3.37 -17.01 -21.89
CA VAL A 510 3.62 -18.45 -22.00
C VAL A 510 3.30 -19.09 -20.65
N LEU A 511 2.25 -19.92 -20.61
CA LEU A 511 1.80 -20.64 -19.42
C LEU A 511 2.05 -22.14 -19.60
N LEU A 512 2.81 -22.75 -18.71
CA LEU A 512 3.13 -24.18 -18.70
C LEU A 512 2.65 -24.76 -17.37
N GLY A 513 1.70 -25.70 -17.40
CA GLY A 513 1.17 -26.32 -16.18
C GLY A 513 2.20 -27.27 -15.58
N GLY A 514 2.63 -28.22 -16.40
CA GLY A 514 3.72 -29.12 -16.04
C GLY A 514 3.17 -30.47 -15.64
N LYS A 515 3.23 -30.83 -14.36
CA LYS A 515 2.69 -32.11 -13.86
C LYS A 515 1.70 -31.89 -12.75
N GLY A 516 0.53 -32.47 -12.89
CA GLY A 516 -0.55 -32.40 -11.92
C GLY A 516 -1.78 -31.86 -12.62
N ASN A 517 -2.83 -31.60 -11.85
CA ASN A 517 -4.08 -31.09 -12.41
C ASN A 517 -4.07 -29.58 -12.26
N ASP A 518 -3.68 -28.89 -13.32
CA ASP A 518 -3.36 -27.46 -13.26
C ASP A 518 -4.55 -26.60 -13.69
N VAL A 519 -4.64 -25.38 -13.16
CA VAL A 519 -5.58 -24.35 -13.61
C VAL A 519 -4.79 -23.21 -14.26
N LEU A 520 -4.93 -23.08 -15.58
CA LEU A 520 -4.23 -22.07 -16.37
C LEU A 520 -5.21 -21.02 -16.90
N ILE A 521 -5.01 -19.76 -16.51
CA ILE A 521 -5.86 -18.64 -16.89
C ILE A 521 -5.08 -17.70 -17.81
N ALA A 522 -5.37 -17.82 -19.11
CA ALA A 522 -4.87 -16.94 -20.16
C ALA A 522 -5.85 -15.76 -20.33
N ASP A 523 -5.40 -14.55 -20.01
CA ASP A 523 -6.23 -13.35 -20.00
C ASP A 523 -6.06 -12.53 -21.29
N GLN A 524 -5.45 -11.34 -21.24
CA GLN A 524 -5.37 -10.45 -22.40
C GLN A 524 -4.06 -10.67 -23.15
N GLY A 525 -4.10 -11.31 -24.32
CA GLY A 525 -2.86 -11.64 -25.00
C GLY A 525 -3.04 -12.53 -26.22
N SER A 526 -1.98 -12.65 -27.01
CA SER A 526 -1.79 -13.84 -27.84
C SER A 526 -0.95 -14.86 -27.08
N ASP A 527 -1.61 -15.66 -26.25
CA ASP A 527 -0.93 -16.52 -25.29
C ASP A 527 -0.58 -17.89 -25.86
N VAL A 528 0.42 -18.52 -25.27
CA VAL A 528 0.78 -19.92 -25.49
C VAL A 528 0.56 -20.67 -24.18
N VAL A 529 -0.34 -21.65 -24.19
CA VAL A 529 -0.69 -22.45 -23.02
C VAL A 529 -0.36 -23.91 -23.29
N ASP A 530 0.31 -24.58 -22.36
CA ASP A 530 0.54 -26.03 -22.36
C ASP A 530 0.07 -26.61 -21.03
N GLY A 531 -0.98 -27.43 -21.03
CA GLY A 531 -1.50 -28.06 -19.81
C GLY A 531 -0.46 -29.00 -19.18
N GLY A 532 0.09 -29.90 -19.98
CA GLY A 532 1.16 -30.80 -19.56
C GLY A 532 0.66 -32.21 -19.25
N GLU A 533 1.01 -32.77 -18.09
CA GLU A 533 0.57 -34.07 -17.61
C GLU A 533 -0.48 -33.92 -16.51
N GLY A 534 -1.70 -34.45 -16.69
CA GLY A 534 -2.75 -34.42 -15.67
C GLY A 534 -4.08 -33.99 -16.28
N ASP A 535 -5.14 -33.96 -15.48
CA ASP A 535 -6.43 -33.43 -15.94
C ASP A 535 -6.42 -31.90 -15.72
N ASP A 536 -6.22 -31.12 -16.78
CA ASP A 536 -6.01 -29.68 -16.68
C ASP A 536 -7.26 -28.84 -16.97
N LEU A 537 -7.31 -27.62 -16.45
CA LEU A 537 -8.34 -26.63 -16.74
C LEU A 537 -7.72 -25.36 -17.32
N VAL A 538 -7.99 -25.10 -18.60
CA VAL A 538 -7.55 -23.87 -19.28
C VAL A 538 -8.71 -22.91 -19.46
N LEU A 539 -8.59 -21.68 -18.95
CA LEU A 539 -9.53 -20.59 -19.17
C LEU A 539 -8.92 -19.57 -20.14
N VAL A 540 -9.66 -19.25 -21.19
CA VAL A 540 -9.32 -18.16 -22.13
C VAL A 540 -10.33 -17.02 -21.93
N LEU A 541 -9.86 -15.92 -21.34
CA LEU A 541 -10.70 -14.80 -20.90
C LEU A 541 -10.60 -13.55 -21.78
N GLY A 542 -9.56 -13.42 -22.61
CA GLY A 542 -9.34 -12.22 -23.41
C GLY A 542 -10.46 -11.93 -24.43
N ASP A 543 -10.57 -10.64 -24.79
CA ASP A 543 -11.73 -10.09 -25.49
C ASP A 543 -11.42 -9.46 -26.87
N ASP A 544 -10.18 -9.55 -27.35
CA ASP A 544 -9.74 -9.01 -28.66
C ASP A 544 -9.74 -10.06 -29.77
N ASP A 545 -10.62 -9.89 -30.75
CA ASP A 545 -10.80 -10.83 -31.88
C ASP A 545 -9.62 -10.92 -32.87
N SER A 546 -8.62 -10.03 -32.73
CA SER A 546 -7.40 -10.05 -33.52
C SER A 546 -6.29 -10.93 -32.93
N GLN A 547 -6.41 -11.31 -31.66
CA GLN A 547 -5.47 -12.17 -30.95
C GLN A 547 -5.76 -13.66 -31.20
N ILE A 548 -4.74 -14.48 -30.96
CA ILE A 548 -4.82 -15.94 -31.06
C ILE A 548 -4.16 -16.56 -29.83
N THR A 549 -4.92 -17.35 -29.08
CA THR A 549 -4.38 -18.20 -28.01
C THR A 549 -4.09 -19.58 -28.56
N ALA A 550 -2.85 -20.04 -28.45
CA ALA A 550 -2.42 -21.37 -28.84
C ALA A 550 -2.37 -22.28 -27.60
N ILE A 551 -3.17 -23.34 -27.60
CA ILE A 551 -3.30 -24.27 -26.46
C ILE A 551 -2.80 -25.65 -26.90
N ASN A 552 -1.88 -26.21 -26.14
CA ASN A 552 -1.65 -27.65 -26.12
C ASN A 552 -2.39 -28.22 -24.91
N ALA A 553 -3.41 -29.04 -25.15
CA ALA A 553 -4.22 -29.62 -24.07
C ALA A 553 -3.33 -30.44 -23.12
N GLY A 554 -2.49 -31.32 -23.68
CA GLY A 554 -1.55 -32.12 -22.90
C GLY A 554 -1.94 -33.59 -22.89
N LEU A 555 -1.68 -34.25 -21.76
CA LEU A 555 -2.03 -35.64 -21.49
C LEU A 555 -3.02 -35.67 -20.32
N GLY A 556 -4.24 -36.10 -20.55
CA GLY A 556 -5.24 -36.18 -19.48
C GLY A 556 -6.63 -36.16 -20.05
N ASN A 557 -7.60 -35.78 -19.23
CA ASN A 557 -8.92 -35.36 -19.69
C ASN A 557 -9.06 -33.87 -19.37
N ASP A 558 -8.72 -33.04 -20.34
CA ASP A 558 -8.54 -31.61 -20.14
C ASP A 558 -9.85 -30.86 -20.37
N ILE A 559 -10.00 -29.72 -19.71
CA ILE A 559 -11.17 -28.84 -19.83
C ILE A 559 -10.70 -27.50 -20.36
N ILE A 560 -11.18 -27.12 -21.55
CA ILE A 560 -10.89 -25.80 -22.12
C ILE A 560 -12.16 -24.95 -22.05
N LEU A 561 -12.11 -23.83 -21.36
CA LEU A 561 -13.24 -22.91 -21.21
C LEU A 561 -12.96 -21.58 -21.92
N THR A 562 -13.93 -21.11 -22.68
CA THR A 562 -13.83 -19.80 -23.35
C THR A 562 -15.18 -19.10 -23.42
N LYS A 563 -15.14 -17.76 -23.38
CA LYS A 563 -16.29 -16.89 -23.69
C LYS A 563 -16.46 -16.65 -25.19
N GLY A 564 -15.53 -17.13 -26.01
CA GLY A 564 -15.63 -17.10 -27.48
C GLY A 564 -15.32 -15.75 -28.13
N ALA A 565 -14.55 -14.89 -27.46
CA ALA A 565 -14.19 -13.56 -27.95
C ALA A 565 -12.88 -13.51 -28.75
N GLN A 566 -12.00 -14.52 -28.60
CA GLN A 566 -10.73 -14.66 -29.32
C GLN A 566 -10.73 -15.87 -30.27
N ASN A 567 -9.77 -15.89 -31.20
CA ASN A 567 -9.47 -17.11 -31.95
C ASN A 567 -8.59 -18.04 -31.11
N ILE A 568 -8.83 -19.35 -31.21
CA ILE A 568 -8.10 -20.35 -30.43
C ILE A 568 -7.59 -21.45 -31.36
N GLU A 569 -6.31 -21.80 -31.24
CA GLU A 569 -5.74 -22.98 -31.89
C GLU A 569 -5.41 -24.03 -30.83
N ILE A 570 -6.02 -25.20 -30.91
CA ILE A 570 -5.88 -26.27 -29.92
C ILE A 570 -5.15 -27.47 -30.56
N THR A 571 -4.04 -27.87 -29.97
CA THR A 571 -3.35 -29.14 -30.22
C THR A 571 -3.55 -30.10 -29.04
N GLY A 572 -3.30 -31.38 -29.24
CA GLY A 572 -3.43 -32.38 -28.17
C GLY A 572 -4.86 -32.83 -27.86
N PHE A 573 -5.87 -32.04 -28.24
CA PHE A 573 -7.28 -32.32 -27.90
C PHE A 573 -7.78 -33.67 -28.45
N ASP A 574 -8.30 -34.53 -27.57
CA ASP A 574 -8.82 -35.84 -27.87
C ASP A 574 -10.26 -36.09 -27.38
N SER A 575 -10.66 -37.35 -27.22
CA SER A 575 -12.02 -37.75 -26.83
C SER A 575 -12.25 -37.78 -25.31
N GLY A 576 -11.18 -37.72 -24.50
CA GLY A 576 -11.25 -37.56 -23.05
C GLY A 576 -11.61 -36.13 -22.65
N ASP A 577 -11.19 -35.17 -23.47
CA ASP A 577 -11.28 -33.75 -23.16
C ASP A 577 -12.70 -33.18 -23.28
N ALA A 578 -12.84 -31.95 -22.78
CA ALA A 578 -14.05 -31.20 -22.81
C ALA A 578 -13.81 -29.74 -23.18
N ILE A 579 -14.80 -29.11 -23.81
CA ILE A 579 -14.75 -27.67 -24.12
C ILE A 579 -16.03 -26.96 -23.69
N GLY A 580 -15.89 -25.83 -23.00
CA GLY A 580 -16.98 -24.92 -22.65
C GLY A 580 -16.98 -23.69 -23.53
N LEU A 581 -18.17 -23.36 -24.04
CA LEU A 581 -18.36 -22.27 -25.00
C LEU A 581 -19.25 -21.16 -24.43
N GLY A 582 -19.48 -21.14 -23.11
CA GLY A 582 -20.26 -20.12 -22.44
C GLY A 582 -21.71 -20.01 -22.91
N GLY A 583 -22.31 -21.12 -23.39
CA GLY A 583 -23.70 -21.14 -23.86
C GLY A 583 -23.94 -20.45 -25.20
N VAL A 584 -22.87 -20.17 -25.97
CA VAL A 584 -22.92 -19.52 -27.28
C VAL A 584 -23.82 -20.27 -28.27
N PHE A 585 -23.92 -21.60 -28.14
CA PHE A 585 -24.82 -22.43 -28.95
C PHE A 585 -26.01 -22.93 -28.14
N GLN A 586 -27.22 -22.66 -28.64
CA GLN A 586 -28.47 -23.03 -27.97
C GLN A 586 -28.85 -24.51 -28.13
N ASP A 587 -28.33 -25.17 -29.15
CA ASP A 587 -28.58 -26.58 -29.43
C ASP A 587 -27.46 -27.21 -30.28
N VAL A 588 -27.44 -28.54 -30.30
CA VAL A 588 -26.49 -29.36 -31.08
C VAL A 588 -26.57 -29.09 -32.59
N GLN A 589 -27.74 -28.67 -33.12
CA GLN A 589 -27.87 -28.34 -34.54
C GLN A 589 -27.22 -27.00 -34.89
N GLY A 590 -27.19 -26.05 -33.95
CA GLY A 590 -26.42 -24.81 -34.01
C GLY A 590 -24.94 -25.12 -34.07
N LEU A 591 -24.43 -25.89 -33.11
CA LEU A 591 -23.03 -26.35 -33.09
C LEU A 591 -22.65 -27.04 -34.40
N GLY A 592 -23.43 -28.03 -34.84
CA GLY A 592 -23.13 -28.78 -36.05
C GLY A 592 -23.09 -27.96 -37.35
N ARG A 593 -23.77 -26.80 -37.40
CA ARG A 593 -23.70 -25.87 -38.54
C ARG A 593 -22.47 -24.96 -38.50
N ALA A 594 -21.89 -24.76 -37.33
CA ALA A 594 -20.69 -23.96 -37.11
C ALA A 594 -19.40 -24.77 -37.34
N LEU A 595 -19.49 -26.11 -37.34
CA LEU A 595 -18.35 -26.99 -37.59
C LEU A 595 -18.04 -27.10 -39.09
N SER A 596 -16.76 -27.01 -39.41
CA SER A 596 -16.22 -27.20 -40.75
C SER A 596 -14.88 -27.91 -40.70
N MET A 597 -14.42 -28.41 -41.85
CA MET A 597 -13.16 -29.14 -41.98
C MET A 597 -12.22 -28.39 -42.92
N ASN A 598 -10.97 -28.22 -42.51
CA ASN A 598 -9.93 -27.64 -43.37
C ASN A 598 -8.59 -28.35 -43.15
N ALA A 599 -7.98 -28.86 -44.23
CA ALA A 599 -6.65 -29.47 -44.22
C ALA A 599 -6.38 -30.59 -43.18
N GLY A 600 -7.41 -31.21 -42.59
CA GLY A 600 -7.27 -32.23 -41.53
C GLY A 600 -7.64 -31.72 -40.13
N ASP A 601 -7.86 -30.42 -40.00
CA ASP A 601 -8.29 -29.74 -38.77
C ASP A 601 -9.81 -29.60 -38.75
N LEU A 602 -10.38 -29.67 -37.55
CA LEU A 602 -11.77 -29.32 -37.29
C LEU A 602 -11.83 -27.84 -36.87
N ILE A 603 -12.67 -27.06 -37.53
CA ILE A 603 -12.84 -25.63 -37.25
C ILE A 603 -14.26 -25.40 -36.76
N LEU A 604 -14.40 -24.79 -35.60
CA LEU A 604 -15.65 -24.28 -35.05
C LEU A 604 -15.69 -22.75 -35.23
N THR A 605 -16.58 -22.25 -36.07
CA THR A 605 -16.78 -20.81 -36.24
C THR A 605 -17.83 -20.29 -35.27
N LEU A 606 -17.44 -19.43 -34.34
CA LEU A 606 -18.32 -18.82 -33.36
C LEU A 606 -19.22 -17.75 -34.00
N PRO A 607 -20.38 -17.41 -33.39
CA PRO A 607 -21.30 -16.41 -33.94
C PRO A 607 -20.69 -15.02 -34.15
N GLY A 608 -19.67 -14.66 -33.36
CA GLY A 608 -18.92 -13.40 -33.50
C GLY A 608 -17.95 -13.39 -34.69
N GLY A 609 -17.70 -14.55 -35.32
CA GLY A 609 -16.78 -14.70 -36.46
C GLY A 609 -15.41 -15.28 -36.09
N GLN A 610 -15.10 -15.41 -34.81
CA GLN A 610 -13.89 -16.06 -34.29
C GLN A 610 -13.90 -17.55 -34.61
N GLU A 611 -12.71 -18.13 -34.74
CA GLU A 611 -12.54 -19.56 -35.01
C GLU A 611 -11.82 -20.26 -33.85
N ILE A 612 -12.36 -21.41 -33.43
CA ILE A 612 -11.64 -22.39 -32.62
C ILE A 612 -11.21 -23.52 -33.57
N ARG A 613 -9.90 -23.70 -33.73
CA ARG A 613 -9.30 -24.72 -34.59
C ARG A 613 -8.72 -25.84 -33.75
N PHE A 614 -9.28 -27.05 -33.88
CA PHE A 614 -8.71 -28.28 -33.35
C PHE A 614 -7.76 -28.89 -34.39
N VAL A 615 -6.45 -28.69 -34.19
CA VAL A 615 -5.40 -29.11 -35.12
C VAL A 615 -5.32 -30.63 -35.17
N GLY A 616 -5.46 -31.22 -36.36
CA GLY A 616 -5.57 -32.67 -36.55
C GLY A 616 -6.88 -33.29 -36.02
N GLY A 617 -7.84 -32.47 -35.58
CA GLY A 617 -9.09 -32.89 -34.92
C GLY A 617 -10.17 -33.49 -35.84
N ALA A 618 -9.85 -33.90 -37.06
CA ALA A 618 -10.84 -34.46 -38.00
C ALA A 618 -11.66 -35.62 -37.44
N GLY A 619 -11.09 -36.42 -36.54
CA GLY A 619 -11.76 -37.54 -35.89
C GLY A 619 -12.84 -37.13 -34.89
N LEU A 620 -12.80 -35.90 -34.39
CA LEU A 620 -13.68 -35.40 -33.33
C LEU A 620 -15.07 -34.98 -33.84
N LEU A 621 -15.22 -34.78 -35.15
CA LEU A 621 -16.44 -34.21 -35.75
C LEU A 621 -17.73 -34.90 -35.33
N GLU A 622 -17.73 -36.24 -35.23
CA GLU A 622 -18.92 -37.01 -34.85
C GLU A 622 -19.22 -36.98 -33.34
N GLN A 623 -18.22 -36.68 -32.50
CA GLN A 623 -18.31 -36.70 -31.04
C GLN A 623 -18.35 -35.29 -30.44
N MET A 624 -18.14 -34.24 -31.23
CA MET A 624 -18.01 -32.86 -30.75
C MET A 624 -19.16 -32.41 -29.84
N SER A 625 -20.41 -32.84 -30.10
CA SER A 625 -21.55 -32.50 -29.24
C SER A 625 -21.49 -33.13 -27.85
N GLU A 626 -20.79 -34.25 -27.71
CA GLU A 626 -20.53 -34.91 -26.42
C GLU A 626 -19.35 -34.25 -25.70
N LEU A 627 -18.38 -33.73 -26.45
CA LEU A 627 -17.20 -33.04 -25.90
C LEU A 627 -17.52 -31.63 -25.37
N VAL A 628 -18.54 -30.96 -25.91
CA VAL A 628 -18.98 -29.64 -25.44
C VAL A 628 -19.76 -29.74 -24.13
N ILE A 629 -19.25 -29.14 -23.05
CA ILE A 629 -19.87 -29.21 -21.71
C ILE A 629 -21.26 -28.56 -21.65
N ASP A 630 -21.51 -27.54 -22.48
CA ASP A 630 -22.80 -26.84 -22.55
C ASP A 630 -23.99 -27.75 -22.92
N PHE A 631 -23.71 -28.95 -23.48
CA PHE A 631 -24.71 -29.96 -23.82
C PHE A 631 -24.70 -31.20 -22.90
N ARG A 632 -23.79 -31.25 -21.92
CA ARG A 632 -23.72 -32.31 -20.91
C ARG A 632 -24.73 -32.02 -19.79
N ASP A 633 -25.12 -33.06 -19.07
CA ASP A 633 -25.90 -32.85 -17.84
C ASP A 633 -25.00 -32.34 -16.69
N GLY A 634 -25.61 -31.75 -15.67
CA GLY A 634 -24.87 -31.14 -14.57
C GLY A 634 -24.03 -32.13 -13.75
N GLU A 635 -24.39 -33.42 -13.72
CA GLU A 635 -23.62 -34.45 -13.00
C GLU A 635 -22.30 -34.75 -13.74
N GLN A 636 -22.34 -34.76 -15.07
CA GLN A 636 -21.14 -34.91 -15.89
C GLN A 636 -20.21 -33.71 -15.80
N VAL A 637 -20.74 -32.48 -15.79
CA VAL A 637 -19.91 -31.27 -15.66
C VAL A 637 -19.31 -31.17 -14.26
N ASP A 638 -20.10 -31.48 -13.23
CA ASP A 638 -19.61 -31.52 -11.85
C ASP A 638 -18.47 -32.54 -11.66
N ALA A 639 -18.57 -33.72 -12.27
CA ALA A 639 -17.50 -34.72 -12.21
C ALA A 639 -16.20 -34.26 -12.88
N LEU A 640 -16.29 -33.50 -13.98
CA LEU A 640 -15.13 -32.89 -14.62
C LEU A 640 -14.50 -31.81 -13.73
N LEU A 641 -15.30 -30.89 -13.19
CA LEU A 641 -14.75 -29.84 -12.33
C LEU A 641 -14.15 -30.42 -11.05
N GLN A 642 -14.74 -31.47 -10.47
CA GLN A 642 -14.15 -32.16 -9.33
C GLN A 642 -12.81 -32.83 -9.63
N SER A 643 -12.55 -33.32 -10.85
CA SER A 643 -11.27 -33.97 -11.15
C SER A 643 -10.10 -32.99 -11.03
N VAL A 644 -10.31 -31.73 -11.37
CA VAL A 644 -9.31 -30.67 -11.26
C VAL A 644 -9.29 -30.08 -9.84
N PHE A 645 -10.44 -29.55 -9.37
CA PHE A 645 -10.50 -28.77 -8.14
C PHE A 645 -10.32 -29.58 -6.85
N SER A 646 -10.50 -30.91 -6.89
CA SER A 646 -10.30 -31.75 -5.69
C SER A 646 -8.85 -31.77 -5.18
N GLY A 647 -7.91 -31.41 -6.04
CA GLY A 647 -6.49 -31.32 -5.72
C GLY A 647 -6.03 -29.95 -5.24
N LEU A 648 -6.91 -28.94 -5.23
CA LEU A 648 -6.58 -27.55 -4.91
C LEU A 648 -6.88 -27.19 -3.45
N SER A 649 -6.07 -26.30 -2.88
CA SER A 649 -6.32 -25.71 -1.57
C SER A 649 -7.46 -24.68 -1.61
N HIS A 650 -8.02 -24.31 -0.45
CA HIS A 650 -9.04 -23.26 -0.39
C HIS A 650 -8.54 -21.92 -0.92
N GLU A 651 -7.26 -21.62 -0.71
CA GLU A 651 -6.61 -20.41 -1.22
C GLU A 651 -6.50 -20.43 -2.74
N GLN A 652 -6.05 -21.55 -3.32
CA GLN A 652 -6.01 -21.74 -4.77
C GLN A 652 -7.41 -21.61 -5.40
N ILE A 653 -8.43 -22.20 -4.78
CA ILE A 653 -9.81 -22.06 -5.26
C ILE A 653 -10.27 -20.59 -5.19
N ALA A 654 -10.02 -19.90 -4.09
CA ALA A 654 -10.35 -18.47 -3.96
C ALA A 654 -9.68 -17.65 -5.06
N GLU A 655 -8.43 -17.95 -5.40
CA GLU A 655 -7.67 -17.27 -6.44
C GLU A 655 -8.20 -17.50 -7.85
N VAL A 656 -8.65 -18.71 -8.17
CA VAL A 656 -9.34 -18.97 -9.45
C VAL A 656 -10.57 -18.07 -9.60
N TYR A 657 -11.40 -17.93 -8.56
CA TYR A 657 -12.60 -17.09 -8.61
C TYR A 657 -12.29 -15.59 -8.54
N LYS A 658 -11.15 -15.20 -7.94
CA LYS A 658 -10.66 -13.82 -7.97
C LYS A 658 -10.23 -13.44 -9.39
N ALA A 659 -9.49 -14.31 -10.08
CA ALA A 659 -9.03 -14.11 -11.45
C ALA A 659 -10.15 -14.26 -12.50
N ALA A 660 -11.13 -15.14 -12.23
CA ALA A 660 -12.28 -15.37 -13.10
C ALA A 660 -13.62 -15.21 -12.34
N PRO A 661 -14.06 -13.97 -12.04
CA PRO A 661 -15.29 -13.73 -11.28
C PRO A 661 -16.55 -14.32 -11.94
N ASP A 662 -16.55 -14.41 -13.28
CA ASP A 662 -17.65 -14.97 -14.06
C ASP A 662 -17.53 -16.49 -14.27
N PHE A 663 -16.63 -17.19 -13.57
CA PHE A 663 -16.38 -18.62 -13.76
C PHE A 663 -17.68 -19.45 -13.77
N GLY A 664 -18.56 -19.19 -12.79
CA GLY A 664 -19.86 -19.86 -12.69
C GLY A 664 -20.76 -19.65 -13.92
N GLU A 665 -20.68 -18.48 -14.57
CA GLU A 665 -21.41 -18.22 -15.81
C GLU A 665 -20.82 -19.01 -17.00
N ILE A 666 -19.49 -19.13 -17.06
CA ILE A 666 -18.77 -19.83 -18.13
C ILE A 666 -19.12 -21.32 -18.15
N VAL A 667 -19.21 -21.95 -16.97
CA VAL A 667 -19.58 -23.38 -16.83
C VAL A 667 -21.09 -23.63 -16.85
N SER A 668 -21.87 -22.71 -17.42
CA SER A 668 -23.34 -22.83 -17.60
C SER A 668 -24.15 -22.88 -16.29
N GLY A 669 -23.63 -22.35 -15.18
CA GLY A 669 -24.37 -22.21 -13.91
C GLY A 669 -24.70 -23.54 -13.23
N VAL A 670 -23.82 -24.53 -13.33
CA VAL A 670 -23.94 -25.80 -12.57
C VAL A 670 -24.02 -25.47 -11.07
N GLU A 671 -25.06 -25.98 -10.42
CA GLU A 671 -25.28 -25.76 -8.99
C GLU A 671 -24.07 -26.26 -8.18
N GLY A 672 -23.50 -25.39 -7.34
CA GLY A 672 -22.32 -25.69 -6.54
C GLY A 672 -20.98 -25.15 -7.08
N TRP A 673 -20.98 -24.44 -8.21
CA TRP A 673 -19.75 -23.86 -8.81
C TRP A 673 -19.89 -22.36 -9.15
N ASN A 674 -20.80 -21.65 -8.48
CA ASN A 674 -21.06 -20.23 -8.79
C ASN A 674 -20.11 -19.28 -8.06
N THR A 675 -19.62 -19.70 -6.89
CA THR A 675 -18.74 -18.91 -6.04
C THR A 675 -17.62 -19.79 -5.49
N ALA A 676 -16.53 -19.18 -5.03
CA ALA A 676 -15.45 -19.90 -4.36
C ALA A 676 -15.96 -20.72 -3.16
N ALA A 677 -16.87 -20.15 -2.36
CA ALA A 677 -17.47 -20.83 -1.21
C ALA A 677 -18.28 -22.07 -1.64
N ASP A 678 -19.08 -21.96 -2.71
CA ASP A 678 -19.82 -23.11 -3.23
C ASP A 678 -18.87 -24.23 -3.71
N ALA A 679 -17.80 -23.86 -4.43
CA ALA A 679 -16.81 -24.80 -4.94
C ALA A 679 -16.04 -25.50 -3.80
N ILE A 680 -15.64 -24.75 -2.77
CA ILE A 680 -15.01 -25.30 -1.56
C ILE A 680 -15.95 -26.30 -0.89
N ASP A 681 -17.19 -25.91 -0.60
CA ASP A 681 -18.20 -26.80 0.00
C ASP A 681 -18.42 -28.06 -0.86
N ARG A 682 -18.41 -27.89 -2.19
CA ARG A 682 -18.59 -28.99 -3.13
C ARG A 682 -17.44 -29.99 -3.06
N VAL A 683 -16.19 -29.52 -3.14
CA VAL A 683 -14.97 -30.33 -3.06
C VAL A 683 -14.88 -31.06 -1.71
N GLU A 684 -15.20 -30.38 -0.61
CA GLU A 684 -15.23 -30.98 0.73
C GLU A 684 -16.31 -32.08 0.83
N SER A 685 -17.51 -31.84 0.30
CA SER A 685 -18.64 -32.78 0.39
C SER A 685 -18.43 -34.10 -0.38
N GLY A 686 -17.52 -34.10 -1.37
CA GLY A 686 -17.12 -35.28 -2.14
C GLY A 686 -16.15 -36.22 -1.40
N HIS A 687 -15.53 -35.76 -0.31
CA HIS A 687 -14.54 -36.52 0.47
C HIS A 687 -15.13 -37.02 1.80
N PRO A 688 -15.00 -38.31 2.17
CA PRO A 688 -15.29 -38.73 3.55
C PRO A 688 -14.27 -38.09 4.50
N GLU A 689 -14.69 -37.05 5.23
CA GLU A 689 -13.99 -36.32 6.31
C GLU A 689 -12.46 -36.57 6.39
N GLN A 690 -11.69 -35.75 5.66
CA GLN A 690 -10.36 -35.39 6.16
C GLN A 690 -10.51 -34.35 7.29
N PRO A 691 -9.61 -34.32 8.28
CA PRO A 691 -9.73 -33.39 9.40
C PRO A 691 -9.70 -31.98 8.85
N LYS A 692 -10.66 -31.15 9.28
CA LYS A 692 -10.62 -29.70 9.08
C LYS A 692 -9.26 -29.19 9.55
N GLU A 693 -8.39 -28.77 8.64
CA GLU A 693 -7.43 -27.75 9.02
C GLU A 693 -8.27 -26.49 9.24
N PRO A 694 -8.29 -25.95 10.47
CA PRO A 694 -8.98 -24.70 10.68
C PRO A 694 -8.29 -23.64 9.80
N LEU A 695 -9.09 -22.79 9.15
CA LEU A 695 -8.66 -21.44 8.80
C LEU A 695 -7.85 -20.90 9.99
N PRO A 696 -6.71 -20.23 9.78
CA PRO A 696 -5.90 -19.70 10.88
C PRO A 696 -6.72 -18.63 11.63
N SER A 697 -7.57 -19.06 12.55
CA SER A 697 -8.10 -18.21 13.60
C SER A 697 -6.99 -18.11 14.63
N TYR A 698 -6.30 -16.97 14.65
CA TYR A 698 -5.39 -16.65 15.73
C TYR A 698 -6.19 -16.68 17.04
N ARG A 699 -5.96 -17.71 17.85
CA ARG A 699 -6.29 -17.69 19.27
C ARG A 699 -5.02 -17.41 20.04
N PRO A 700 -4.98 -16.41 20.93
CA PRO A 700 -3.84 -16.26 21.83
C PRO A 700 -3.70 -17.54 22.67
N PRO A 701 -2.46 -17.97 22.99
CA PRO A 701 -2.25 -19.21 23.72
C PRO A 701 -2.91 -19.12 25.10
N ALA A 702 -3.80 -20.07 25.40
CA ALA A 702 -4.31 -20.26 26.75
C ALA A 702 -3.15 -20.64 27.70
N PRO A 703 -3.11 -20.12 28.94
CA PRO A 703 -2.04 -20.46 29.87
C PRO A 703 -2.08 -21.95 30.20
N GLU A 704 -0.93 -22.64 30.02
CA GLU A 704 -0.78 -24.07 30.29
C GLU A 704 -1.16 -24.40 31.74
N ASP A 705 -2.20 -25.22 31.88
CA ASP A 705 -2.63 -25.79 33.16
C ASP A 705 -1.72 -26.98 33.51
N THR A 706 -0.86 -26.78 34.49
CA THR A 706 0.09 -27.79 34.96
C THR A 706 -0.61 -29.05 35.49
N GLN A 707 -0.29 -30.23 34.94
CA GLN A 707 -0.56 -31.53 35.56
C GLN A 707 0.69 -32.44 35.51
N PRO A 708 0.86 -33.34 36.50
CA PRO A 708 2.16 -33.63 37.10
C PRO A 708 2.88 -34.83 36.48
N GLU A 709 4.22 -34.79 36.50
CA GLU A 709 5.07 -35.89 36.01
C GLU A 709 4.99 -37.18 36.86
N PRO A 710 5.03 -38.37 36.22
CA PRO A 710 5.15 -39.64 36.91
C PRO A 710 6.63 -40.01 37.17
N GLY A 711 6.98 -40.21 38.44
CA GLY A 711 8.33 -40.52 38.87
C GLY A 711 8.81 -41.96 38.64
N TYR A 712 10.13 -42.15 38.80
CA TYR A 712 10.84 -43.42 39.04
C TYR A 712 12.12 -43.13 39.86
N PRO A 713 12.78 -44.13 40.50
CA PRO A 713 12.93 -44.23 41.95
C PRO A 713 14.38 -44.07 42.44
N GLY A 714 14.53 -43.80 43.74
CA GLY A 714 15.79 -43.34 44.33
C GLY A 714 16.78 -44.39 44.83
N SER A 715 17.90 -43.88 45.33
CA SER A 715 18.74 -44.37 46.44
C SER A 715 19.96 -43.45 46.54
N GLY A 716 20.20 -42.77 47.66
CA GLY A 716 21.29 -43.16 48.56
C GLY A 716 22.14 -41.94 48.92
N ALA A 717 22.68 -41.94 50.14
CA ALA A 717 23.26 -40.81 50.88
C ALA A 717 24.78 -40.59 50.65
N GLU A 718 25.34 -39.65 51.43
CA GLU A 718 26.79 -39.32 51.65
C GLU A 718 27.41 -38.33 50.63
N GLU A 719 28.39 -37.46 50.90
CA GLU A 719 28.96 -36.72 52.06
C GLU A 719 30.04 -35.77 51.43
N LEU A 720 30.29 -34.59 52.01
CA LEU A 720 31.56 -33.80 52.06
C LEU A 720 32.56 -33.73 50.86
N GLY A 721 32.98 -32.50 50.48
CA GLY A 721 34.26 -32.31 49.77
C GLY A 721 34.62 -30.92 49.21
N SER A 722 35.13 -30.02 50.08
CA SER A 722 36.22 -29.04 49.86
C SER A 722 36.28 -28.03 48.68
N VAL A 723 36.33 -26.75 49.07
CA VAL A 723 36.87 -25.56 48.39
C VAL A 723 38.42 -25.60 48.32
N PRO A 724 39.04 -24.93 47.33
CA PRO A 724 40.29 -24.20 47.56
C PRO A 724 40.21 -22.70 47.24
N GLN A 725 40.91 -21.89 48.05
CA GLN A 725 40.99 -20.43 48.00
C GLN A 725 42.12 -19.86 47.12
N ILE A 726 41.79 -18.72 46.48
CA ILE A 726 42.47 -17.42 46.23
C ILE A 726 43.94 -17.22 46.72
N PRO A 727 44.78 -16.40 46.02
CA PRO A 727 45.00 -14.99 46.42
C PRO A 727 45.38 -14.03 45.25
N GLY A 728 45.25 -12.70 45.28
CA GLY A 728 44.84 -11.73 46.31
C GLY A 728 45.07 -10.27 45.85
N THR A 729 44.42 -9.35 46.61
CA THR A 729 44.80 -7.95 47.01
C THR A 729 45.09 -6.90 45.93
N ASP A 730 44.41 -5.75 45.89
CA ASP A 730 44.49 -4.67 46.90
C ASP A 730 43.21 -3.81 47.03
N GLN A 731 43.08 -3.14 48.18
CA GLN A 731 41.93 -2.35 48.67
C GLN A 731 42.09 -0.80 48.47
N PRO A 732 41.05 0.04 48.79
CA PRO A 732 40.67 1.30 48.10
C PRO A 732 41.22 2.60 48.77
N PRO A 733 40.85 3.82 48.29
CA PRO A 733 39.75 4.58 48.93
C PRO A 733 38.97 5.65 48.09
N SER A 734 37.72 5.90 48.52
CA SER A 734 36.91 7.16 48.63
C SER A 734 36.97 8.36 47.65
N TYR A 735 35.76 8.84 47.30
CA TYR A 735 35.26 10.22 47.01
C TYR A 735 35.98 11.13 45.98
N ALA A 736 35.25 11.56 44.93
CA ALA A 736 35.12 12.97 44.54
C ALA A 736 34.05 13.17 43.44
N ASP A 737 33.28 14.23 43.65
CA ASP A 737 32.47 15.03 42.71
C ASP A 737 33.34 15.49 41.52
N ASP A 738 32.82 15.46 40.28
CA ASP A 738 33.23 16.41 39.23
C ASP A 738 32.31 16.35 37.99
N THR A 739 31.74 17.52 37.73
CA THR A 739 31.10 18.01 36.51
C THR A 739 32.10 18.20 35.37
N ASP A 740 31.56 18.24 34.13
CA ASP A 740 32.13 18.77 32.88
C ASP A 740 33.23 17.98 32.16
N TYR A 741 32.97 17.57 30.90
CA TYR A 741 33.44 18.29 29.71
C TYR A 741 33.07 17.51 28.42
N LEU A 742 32.16 18.09 27.63
CA LEU A 742 32.07 17.85 26.19
C LEU A 742 33.25 18.57 25.51
N PRO A 743 33.98 17.96 24.56
CA PRO A 743 34.98 18.69 23.79
C PRO A 743 34.33 19.47 22.64
N ASP A 744 34.49 20.79 22.69
CA ASP A 744 34.44 21.69 21.53
C ASP A 744 35.57 21.35 20.55
N ILE A 745 35.25 21.14 19.27
CA ILE A 745 36.19 21.36 18.15
C ILE A 745 35.51 22.28 17.13
N TYR A 746 36.10 23.47 17.00
CA TYR A 746 35.74 24.55 16.09
C TYR A 746 36.35 24.38 14.68
N ASP A 747 35.57 24.84 13.69
CA ASP A 747 35.95 25.73 12.59
C ASP A 747 36.75 25.20 11.37
N SER A 748 36.07 25.19 10.22
CA SER A 748 36.64 25.60 8.94
C SER A 748 35.64 26.37 8.06
N GLY A 749 35.66 27.71 8.13
CA GLY A 749 35.40 28.59 6.97
C GLY A 749 36.45 28.36 5.87
N ASP A 750 36.30 28.64 4.57
CA ASP A 750 35.47 29.53 3.74
C ASP A 750 35.19 28.78 2.40
N TYR A 751 34.10 28.91 1.64
CA TYR A 751 33.62 30.08 0.88
C TYR A 751 32.16 29.79 0.44
N LEU A 752 31.20 30.61 0.87
CA LEU A 752 29.87 30.70 0.27
C LEU A 752 29.92 31.72 -0.89
N PRO A 753 29.35 31.45 -2.08
CA PRO A 753 29.06 32.52 -3.02
C PRO A 753 27.92 33.40 -2.47
N ASP A 754 28.01 34.72 -2.71
CA ASP A 754 26.99 35.70 -2.31
C ASP A 754 25.56 35.24 -2.69
N PRO A 755 24.55 35.44 -1.83
CA PRO A 755 23.16 35.08 -2.12
C PRO A 755 22.56 35.99 -3.21
N PRO A 756 21.78 35.45 -4.17
CA PRO A 756 20.88 36.29 -4.94
C PRO A 756 19.81 36.87 -4.01
N ALA A 757 19.54 38.16 -4.20
CA ALA A 757 18.69 38.98 -3.34
C ALA A 757 17.26 38.42 -3.15
N GLU A 758 16.93 38.20 -1.88
CA GLU A 758 15.62 38.12 -1.21
C GLU A 758 14.36 37.98 -2.08
N GLU A 759 13.83 36.75 -2.13
CA GLU A 759 12.38 36.50 -2.23
C GLU A 759 11.79 36.39 -0.82
N PRO A 760 10.61 36.96 -0.54
CA PRO A 760 9.96 36.78 0.76
C PRO A 760 9.34 35.39 0.87
N ARG A 761 9.66 34.70 1.96
CA ARG A 761 8.92 33.53 2.49
C ARG A 761 7.55 34.00 3.02
N ASP A 762 6.57 33.10 3.06
CA ASP A 762 5.79 32.89 4.29
C ASP A 762 4.98 31.59 4.29
N TYR A 763 4.93 30.97 5.48
CA TYR A 763 3.98 29.96 5.92
C TYR A 763 2.65 30.61 6.33
N ASP A 764 1.58 29.84 6.15
CA ASP A 764 0.30 29.76 6.85
C ASP A 764 -0.63 30.95 7.11
N SER A 765 -1.87 30.70 6.65
CA SER A 765 -3.15 30.96 7.31
C SER A 765 -3.66 32.40 7.50
N ALA A 766 -4.97 32.51 7.26
CA ALA A 766 -5.90 33.60 7.61
C ALA A 766 -5.92 34.91 6.79
N SER A 767 -6.95 34.96 5.94
CA SER A 767 -7.88 36.08 5.72
C SER A 767 -7.48 37.25 4.81
N GLY A 768 -8.38 37.57 3.86
CA GLY A 768 -8.44 38.87 3.18
C GLY A 768 -8.29 38.78 1.67
N GLY A 769 -9.42 38.78 0.95
CA GLY A 769 -9.43 38.72 -0.51
C GLY A 769 -8.56 39.76 -1.22
N GLY A 770 -7.85 39.33 -2.26
CA GLY A 770 -7.17 40.23 -3.18
C GLY A 770 -6.18 39.55 -4.12
N CYS A 771 -6.49 39.59 -5.42
CA CYS A 771 -5.55 39.42 -6.55
C CYS A 771 -5.06 38.01 -6.94
N PHE A 772 -5.97 37.10 -7.29
CA PHE A 772 -5.67 35.97 -8.19
C PHE A 772 -6.69 35.91 -9.35
N VAL A 773 -6.52 36.76 -10.36
CA VAL A 773 -7.28 36.65 -11.62
C VAL A 773 -6.41 36.87 -12.88
N ALA A 774 -5.26 37.54 -12.77
CA ALA A 774 -4.50 37.93 -13.96
C ALA A 774 -3.48 36.89 -14.46
N THR A 775 -2.93 36.06 -13.57
CA THR A 775 -1.82 35.15 -13.94
C THR A 775 -2.32 33.81 -14.47
N ALA A 776 -3.42 33.28 -13.90
CA ALA A 776 -3.97 31.98 -14.28
C ALA A 776 -4.69 32.00 -15.64
N ALA A 777 -5.31 33.13 -16.03
CA ALA A 777 -6.17 33.17 -17.21
C ALA A 777 -5.43 33.31 -18.56
N TYR A 778 -4.14 33.65 -18.57
CA TYR A 778 -3.45 34.01 -19.82
C TYR A 778 -2.15 33.26 -20.12
N GLY A 779 -1.49 32.60 -19.15
CA GLY A 779 -0.26 31.82 -19.37
C GLY A 779 0.96 32.60 -19.89
N ASP A 780 0.77 33.81 -20.42
CA ASP A 780 1.75 34.65 -21.08
C ASP A 780 2.02 35.91 -20.23
N ARG A 781 3.26 36.01 -19.74
CA ARG A 781 3.75 37.11 -18.92
C ARG A 781 3.81 38.45 -19.67
N LEU A 782 3.76 38.44 -21.00
CA LEU A 782 3.77 39.64 -21.86
C LEU A 782 2.36 40.06 -22.30
N HIS A 783 1.31 39.34 -21.88
CA HIS A 783 -0.06 39.68 -22.25
C HIS A 783 -0.41 41.12 -21.80
N PRO A 784 -1.02 41.96 -22.66
CA PRO A 784 -1.23 43.39 -22.38
C PRO A 784 -1.97 43.69 -21.07
N ASP A 785 -2.88 42.81 -20.66
CA ASP A 785 -3.63 42.91 -19.41
C ASP A 785 -2.73 42.67 -18.18
N VAL A 786 -1.83 41.68 -18.25
CA VAL A 786 -0.84 41.38 -17.20
C VAL A 786 0.15 42.53 -17.08
N VAL A 787 0.59 43.08 -18.22
CA VAL A 787 1.49 44.25 -18.26
C VAL A 787 0.81 45.50 -17.69
N ALA A 788 -0.47 45.72 -17.98
CA ALA A 788 -1.23 46.86 -17.46
C ALA A 788 -1.43 46.77 -15.94
N LEU A 789 -1.75 45.59 -15.41
CA LEU A 789 -1.93 45.36 -13.97
C LEU A 789 -0.61 45.45 -13.20
N ARG A 790 0.49 44.92 -13.76
CA ARG A 790 1.84 45.12 -13.20
C ARG A 790 2.21 46.60 -13.17
N TYR A 791 1.96 47.34 -14.25
CA TYR A 791 2.23 48.78 -14.28
C TYR A 791 1.43 49.54 -13.21
N PHE A 792 0.17 49.17 -12.97
CA PHE A 792 -0.67 49.73 -11.91
C PHE A 792 -0.16 49.43 -10.49
N ARG A 793 0.30 48.19 -10.25
CA ARG A 793 0.93 47.75 -9.01
C ARG A 793 2.23 48.52 -8.76
N ASP A 794 3.12 48.50 -9.74
CA ASP A 794 4.49 49.00 -9.64
C ASP A 794 4.54 50.53 -9.53
N HIS A 795 3.51 51.26 -9.98
CA HIS A 795 3.39 52.72 -9.85
C HIS A 795 2.38 53.15 -8.78
N HIS A 796 1.92 52.22 -7.93
CA HIS A 796 0.98 52.46 -6.82
C HIS A 796 -0.30 53.23 -7.19
N LEU A 797 -0.77 53.11 -8.44
CA LEU A 797 -1.92 53.88 -8.94
C LEU A 797 -3.23 53.52 -8.22
N ILE A 798 -3.30 52.36 -7.56
CA ILE A 798 -4.36 51.92 -6.64
C ILE A 798 -4.53 52.87 -5.43
N ARG A 799 -3.53 53.70 -5.12
CA ARG A 799 -3.64 54.72 -4.06
C ARG A 799 -4.45 55.94 -4.51
N THR A 800 -4.67 56.13 -5.81
CA THR A 800 -5.48 57.21 -6.36
C THR A 800 -6.94 56.79 -6.53
N ALA A 801 -7.88 57.72 -6.32
CA ALA A 801 -9.31 57.44 -6.48
C ALA A 801 -9.67 57.00 -7.92
N ALA A 802 -8.99 57.55 -8.92
CA ALA A 802 -9.12 57.15 -10.31
C ALA A 802 -8.65 55.70 -10.55
N GLY A 803 -7.51 55.31 -9.95
CA GLY A 803 -7.00 53.95 -10.07
C GLY A 803 -7.86 52.90 -9.37
N ARG A 804 -8.42 53.21 -8.19
CA ARG A 804 -9.38 52.33 -7.50
C ARG A 804 -10.67 52.12 -8.31
N SER A 805 -11.17 53.19 -8.93
CA SER A 805 -12.38 53.13 -9.76
C SER A 805 -12.16 52.27 -11.01
N PHE A 806 -10.98 52.37 -11.62
CA PHE A 806 -10.61 51.56 -12.78
C PHE A 806 -10.42 50.08 -12.43
N VAL A 807 -9.72 49.75 -11.33
CA VAL A 807 -9.55 48.37 -10.88
C VAL A 807 -10.90 47.72 -10.57
N ARG A 808 -11.82 48.45 -9.93
CA ARG A 808 -13.20 47.96 -9.69
C ARG A 808 -13.96 47.71 -10.99
N PHE A 809 -13.87 48.60 -11.97
CA PHE A 809 -14.48 48.39 -13.29
C PHE A 809 -13.88 47.16 -13.99
N TYR A 810 -12.56 47.02 -13.96
CA TYR A 810 -11.85 45.90 -14.59
C TYR A 810 -12.13 44.56 -13.91
N TRP A 811 -12.27 44.52 -12.58
CA TRP A 811 -12.62 43.30 -11.84
C TRP A 811 -14.03 42.77 -12.16
N ILE A 812 -14.97 43.68 -12.48
CA ILE A 812 -16.35 43.31 -12.82
C ILE A 812 -16.46 42.87 -14.30
N VAL A 813 -15.72 43.53 -15.19
CA VAL A 813 -15.88 43.35 -16.64
C VAL A 813 -14.85 42.37 -17.22
N GLY A 814 -13.66 42.27 -16.63
CA GLY A 814 -12.53 41.44 -17.10
C GLY A 814 -12.83 39.94 -17.18
N PRO A 815 -13.33 39.30 -16.12
CA PRO A 815 -13.69 37.88 -16.15
C PRO A 815 -14.78 37.57 -17.19
N ARG A 816 -15.76 38.47 -17.35
CA ARG A 816 -16.87 38.32 -18.31
C ARG A 816 -16.44 38.51 -19.76
N LEU A 817 -15.40 39.31 -20.02
CA LEU A 817 -14.77 39.42 -21.34
C LEU A 817 -13.91 38.18 -21.66
N ALA A 818 -13.19 37.66 -20.67
CA ALA A 818 -12.29 36.50 -20.82
C ALA A 818 -13.06 35.19 -21.07
N ALA A 819 -14.21 35.00 -20.43
CA ALA A 819 -15.00 33.77 -20.56
C ALA A 819 -15.70 33.58 -21.91
N VAL A 820 -15.81 34.62 -22.77
CA VAL A 820 -16.72 34.58 -23.94
C VAL A 820 -16.05 34.98 -25.27
N THR A 821 -14.77 35.36 -25.30
CA THR A 821 -14.20 35.97 -26.54
C THR A 821 -12.95 35.26 -27.07
N LYS A 822 -13.03 34.82 -28.34
CA LYS A 822 -11.86 34.37 -29.11
C LYS A 822 -11.05 35.59 -29.59
N PRO A 823 -9.71 35.54 -29.66
CA PRO A 823 -8.82 36.71 -29.80
C PRO A 823 -9.04 37.63 -31.02
N HIS A 824 -9.73 37.14 -32.04
CA HIS A 824 -9.92 37.79 -33.35
C HIS A 824 -11.25 38.55 -33.47
N GLN A 825 -12.11 38.54 -32.45
CA GLN A 825 -13.40 39.26 -32.50
C GLN A 825 -13.23 40.78 -32.32
N LEU A 826 -13.97 41.57 -33.12
CA LEU A 826 -13.80 43.02 -33.28
C LEU A 826 -13.91 43.82 -31.97
N HIS A 827 -14.76 43.39 -31.05
CA HIS A 827 -14.98 44.05 -29.76
C HIS A 827 -13.83 43.77 -28.77
N ALA A 828 -13.20 42.60 -28.80
CA ALA A 828 -12.00 42.30 -28.01
C ALA A 828 -10.79 43.12 -28.49
N ILE A 829 -10.64 43.29 -29.81
CA ILE A 829 -9.62 44.16 -30.41
C ILE A 829 -9.86 45.62 -30.01
N SER A 830 -11.12 46.07 -30.02
CA SER A 830 -11.50 47.43 -29.63
C SER A 830 -11.23 47.72 -28.14
N ALA A 831 -11.54 46.76 -27.26
CA ALA A 831 -11.24 46.85 -25.83
C ALA A 831 -9.71 46.91 -25.56
N ARG A 832 -8.93 46.08 -26.25
CA ARG A 832 -7.45 46.08 -26.17
C ARG A 832 -6.85 47.41 -26.66
N MET A 833 -7.39 48.00 -27.72
CA MET A 833 -6.96 49.32 -28.19
C MET A 833 -7.27 50.45 -27.18
N LEU A 834 -8.44 50.41 -26.54
CA LEU A 834 -8.83 51.35 -25.49
C LEU A 834 -7.91 51.25 -24.26
N LEU A 835 -7.62 50.03 -23.80
CA LEU A 835 -6.72 49.78 -22.67
C LEU A 835 -5.29 50.26 -22.97
N THR A 836 -4.79 49.98 -24.18
CA THR A 836 -3.46 50.41 -24.62
C THR A 836 -3.35 51.94 -24.68
N ARG A 837 -4.40 52.63 -25.15
CA ARG A 837 -4.44 54.10 -25.14
C ARG A 837 -4.48 54.65 -23.71
N LEU A 838 -5.24 54.03 -22.81
CA LEU A 838 -5.30 54.42 -21.41
C LEU A 838 -3.94 54.29 -20.70
N VAL A 839 -3.23 53.18 -20.91
CA VAL A 839 -1.87 52.97 -20.35
C VAL A 839 -0.88 54.01 -20.88
N ARG A 840 -0.99 54.41 -22.15
CA ARG A 840 -0.16 55.49 -22.71
C ARG A 840 -0.47 56.85 -22.10
N ILE A 841 -1.74 57.16 -21.80
CA ILE A 841 -2.14 58.39 -21.11
C ILE A 841 -1.60 58.40 -19.68
N LEU A 842 -1.69 57.28 -18.96
CA LEU A 842 -1.16 57.15 -17.59
C LEU A 842 0.37 57.30 -17.54
N ARG A 843 1.10 56.73 -18.50
CA ARG A 843 2.56 56.94 -18.66
C ARG A 843 2.92 58.40 -18.94
N ALA A 844 2.08 59.11 -19.68
CA ALA A 844 2.30 60.53 -19.97
C ALA A 844 2.04 61.42 -18.73
N LEU A 845 1.15 61.00 -17.82
CA LEU A 845 0.84 61.70 -16.57
C LEU A 845 1.88 61.45 -15.46
N GLY A 846 2.65 60.36 -15.55
CA GLY A 846 3.69 59.97 -14.56
C GLY A 846 5.08 60.59 -14.74
N LYS A 847 5.19 61.81 -15.29
CA LYS A 847 6.47 62.55 -15.33
C LYS A 847 6.55 63.57 -14.19
N THR A 848 7.17 63.17 -13.07
CA THR A 848 8.23 63.90 -12.34
C THR A 848 8.58 63.15 -11.04
N GLY A 849 9.83 62.70 -10.92
CA GLY A 849 10.37 62.15 -9.67
C GLY A 849 11.54 61.18 -9.89
N SER A 850 12.75 61.72 -9.99
CA SER A 850 14.00 60.95 -10.10
C SER A 850 14.26 60.06 -8.87
N PRO A 851 14.98 58.93 -9.01
CA PRO A 851 15.18 57.94 -7.95
C PRO A 851 16.24 58.39 -6.93
N PRO A 852 16.12 58.07 -5.63
CA PRO A 852 17.21 58.25 -4.68
C PRO A 852 18.23 57.09 -4.75
N ALA A 853 19.47 57.45 -4.49
CA ALA A 853 20.68 56.67 -4.69
C ALA A 853 20.85 55.48 -3.72
N ARG A 854 21.42 54.39 -4.25
CA ARG A 854 21.95 53.24 -3.51
C ARG A 854 22.88 53.69 -2.36
N ARG A 855 22.57 53.29 -1.12
CA ARG A 855 23.58 53.08 -0.07
C ARG A 855 23.68 51.59 0.20
N ARG A 856 24.91 51.08 0.07
CA ARG A 856 25.32 49.71 0.41
C ARG A 856 25.08 49.43 1.90
N ARG A 857 24.34 48.37 2.21
CA ARG A 857 24.88 47.13 2.77
C ARG A 857 23.90 46.01 2.49
#